data_AF-A0AAU6BXI4-F1
#
_entry.id   AF-A0AAU6BXI4-F1
#
_cell.length_a   1.000
_cell.length_b   1.000
_cell.length_c   1.000
_cell.angle_alpha   90.00
_cell.angle_beta   90.00
_cell.angle_gamma   90.00
#
_symmetry.space_group_name_H-M   'P 1'
#
loop_
_entity.id
_entity.type
_entity.pdbx_description
1 polymer ?
#
loop_
_entity_poly.entity_id
_entity_poly.type
_entity_poly.pdbx_seq_one_letter_code
_entity_poly.pdbx_strand_id
1 'polypeptide(L)'
;MRRQIRSVLAALTGALLLTMGVTATGGQSARADDNGVGLKPVLGWSSWSFVRRDPTARTIEAQAKALKTSGLAKNGFVYANVDDFWYQCPGSQGPDVDQYGRWVTDPVKFPPRGGENGVQVVADHVHSLGLKFGLYVTPGISQQAVAKNTEIKGTPYHARDIATSTTESNYNCGGMVGIDYAKPGAQTFVDSWAGQFAGWGIDYLKIDGVGTSDQQDVQAWSDALRHTGRPIHLELSNNLDINNAGTWKKLSNGWRTGGDIECYCGPDNSSYPLTTWASVASRFDQVAAWAPYGGPGGYNDYDSLEIGNGADNGLTPDERRTQMSLWSLAASPLVLGTDLTHLDPADLALLKNTDVLAVDQDGIDARRISSDADSQVFAKTEPDGDVVVGLFNTGSAPREVATTAGALGLPSARDYALRDLWSRQLTESAGRIAANVPAHGVVLYRVHGTRHPVGGAAPDVSLALDWAPAPSDSTTRTVTAVLSDNGSRPVTDAALTLTGPSGTKITTRDVTRARTIRGGHALKVAYSVSIPPSAKLFASSDFQGTASYRFGSAGKTRLTAGDTITVNHQVTAPYRTFASTTASFSQSGTRLGIRAQGADLYNGTNEYGTVYLPGAEHDGSVTTVKLDSQSDTDVWAKAGIMVRNDITQPDTSPGYLALVATPGNGYLLDWDSDGDGKLDAQDSAGTAVYPSWLKLVRDGTSYSGYYSTDNSTWNLVGTIDVPTAAATQDVGLTQTSHASGTTGEADFDGFTTSP
;
A
#
# COMPACT_ATOMS: atom_id res chain seq x y z
N MET A 1 80.99 45.58 -10.69
CA MET A 1 81.80 44.42 -11.15
C MET A 1 81.10 43.13 -10.74
N ARG A 2 80.84 42.22 -11.71
CA ARG A 2 80.43 40.79 -11.63
C ARG A 2 79.05 40.49 -10.99
N ARG A 3 77.98 40.14 -11.75
CA ARG A 3 77.61 38.85 -12.42
C ARG A 3 77.65 37.66 -11.43
N GLN A 4 76.64 36.80 -11.24
CA GLN A 4 75.72 36.06 -12.14
C GLN A 4 74.40 35.72 -11.39
N ILE A 5 73.18 35.87 -11.91
CA ILE A 5 72.34 34.99 -12.79
C ILE A 5 72.32 33.48 -12.46
N ARG A 6 71.14 33.00 -12.01
CA ARG A 6 70.31 31.84 -12.47
C ARG A 6 69.06 31.80 -11.55
N SER A 7 67.83 32.15 -11.96
CA SER A 7 66.86 31.39 -12.81
C SER A 7 66.53 30.00 -12.20
N VAL A 8 65.30 29.54 -11.96
CA VAL A 8 63.96 29.87 -12.49
C VAL A 8 62.86 29.04 -11.75
N LEU A 9 61.66 29.64 -11.61
CA LEU A 9 60.26 29.10 -11.54
C LEU A 9 59.84 28.05 -10.48
N ALA A 10 58.57 27.91 -10.06
CA ALA A 10 57.25 28.50 -10.39
C ALA A 10 56.30 28.17 -9.20
N ALA A 11 55.59 29.13 -8.63
CA ALA A 11 54.21 29.57 -8.96
C ALA A 11 53.10 28.61 -8.48
N LEU A 12 52.39 29.02 -7.42
CA LEU A 12 50.99 28.70 -7.20
C LEU A 12 50.26 30.02 -6.90
N THR A 13 49.45 30.41 -7.87
CA THR A 13 48.54 31.56 -7.89
C THR A 13 47.46 31.42 -6.84
N GLY A 14 47.35 32.42 -5.95
CA GLY A 14 46.17 32.64 -5.13
C GLY A 14 45.06 33.27 -5.96
N ALA A 15 43.92 32.59 -6.08
CA ALA A 15 42.69 33.16 -6.59
C ALA A 15 41.84 33.64 -5.40
N LEU A 16 41.50 34.93 -5.43
CA LEU A 16 40.49 35.58 -4.61
C LEU A 16 39.14 34.84 -4.79
N LEU A 17 38.62 34.23 -3.73
CA LEU A 17 37.23 33.77 -3.68
C LEU A 17 36.37 34.92 -3.17
N LEU A 18 35.59 35.51 -4.08
CA LEU A 18 34.42 36.31 -3.74
C LEU A 18 33.47 35.45 -2.91
N THR A 19 33.28 35.81 -1.65
CA THR A 19 32.18 35.31 -0.82
C THR A 19 30.87 35.84 -1.37
N MET A 20 30.22 35.08 -2.26
CA MET A 20 28.78 35.22 -2.46
C MET A 20 28.10 34.75 -1.18
N GLY A 21 27.53 35.69 -0.44
CA GLY A 21 26.61 35.38 0.65
C GLY A 21 25.43 34.63 0.08
N VAL A 22 25.40 33.31 0.29
CA VAL A 22 24.17 32.53 0.16
C VAL A 22 23.28 32.99 1.30
N THR A 23 22.39 33.93 1.03
CA THR A 23 21.17 34.07 1.82
C THR A 23 20.41 32.77 1.62
N ALA A 24 20.60 31.83 2.55
CA ALA A 24 19.65 30.76 2.74
C ALA A 24 18.31 31.44 3.01
N THR A 25 17.46 31.51 1.99
CA THR A 25 16.03 31.70 2.18
C THR A 25 15.56 30.49 2.96
N GLY A 26 15.66 30.57 4.29
CA GLY A 26 14.95 29.67 5.17
C GLY A 26 13.49 29.79 4.78
N GLY A 27 12.98 28.78 4.09
CA GLY A 27 11.54 28.64 3.89
C GLY A 27 10.94 28.77 5.28
N GLN A 28 10.07 29.76 5.47
CA GLN A 28 9.25 29.78 6.66
C GLN A 28 8.55 28.42 6.67
N SER A 29 8.85 27.57 7.67
CA SER A 29 8.03 26.41 7.94
C SER A 29 6.60 26.92 8.04
N ALA A 30 5.75 26.49 7.12
CA ALA A 30 4.33 26.79 7.19
C ALA A 30 3.85 26.42 8.60
N ARG A 31 3.28 27.40 9.31
CA ARG A 31 2.64 27.13 10.60
C ARG A 31 1.32 26.43 10.31
N ALA A 32 1.06 25.36 11.05
CA ALA A 32 -0.20 24.63 10.97
C ALA A 32 -1.39 25.47 11.44
N ASP A 33 -2.60 24.99 11.22
CA ASP A 33 -3.81 25.66 11.72
C ASP A 33 -3.78 25.76 13.25
N ASP A 34 -3.92 26.97 13.79
CA ASP A 34 -3.81 27.30 15.23
C ASP A 34 -5.20 27.49 15.86
N ASN A 35 -6.07 26.50 15.65
CA ASN A 35 -7.44 26.46 16.21
C ASN A 35 -7.52 25.68 17.54
N GLY A 36 -6.38 25.23 18.06
CA GLY A 36 -6.27 24.49 19.33
C GLY A 36 -6.66 23.01 19.28
N VAL A 37 -6.98 22.47 18.09
CA VAL A 37 -7.15 21.02 17.84
C VAL A 37 -6.01 20.48 16.96
N GLY A 38 -5.98 19.18 16.68
CA GLY A 38 -4.90 18.57 15.91
C GLY A 38 -3.52 18.59 16.61
N LEU A 39 -3.45 18.82 17.93
CA LEU A 39 -2.18 18.75 18.67
C LEU A 39 -1.68 17.32 18.85
N LYS A 40 -2.58 16.34 18.79
CA LYS A 40 -2.32 14.90 18.77
C LYS A 40 -3.13 14.26 17.65
N PRO A 41 -2.70 13.11 17.10
CA PRO A 41 -3.49 12.38 16.13
C PRO A 41 -4.87 12.05 16.70
N VAL A 42 -5.89 12.12 15.85
CA VAL A 42 -7.28 11.84 16.24
C VAL A 42 -7.43 10.35 16.55
N LEU A 43 -8.09 10.03 17.65
CA LEU A 43 -8.54 8.67 17.97
C LEU A 43 -10.06 8.63 17.95
N GLY A 44 -10.65 7.79 17.10
CA GLY A 44 -12.08 7.82 16.88
C GLY A 44 -12.64 6.67 16.06
N TRP A 45 -13.80 6.91 15.48
CA TRP A 45 -14.53 6.00 14.61
C TRP A 45 -15.25 6.79 13.51
N SER A 46 -15.32 6.23 12.31
CA SER A 46 -16.09 6.76 11.18
C SER A 46 -17.06 5.71 10.66
N SER A 47 -18.21 6.16 10.16
CA SER A 47 -19.25 5.26 9.65
C SER A 47 -18.95 4.64 8.28
N TRP A 48 -17.94 5.13 7.54
CA TRP A 48 -17.76 4.79 6.13
C TRP A 48 -17.52 3.29 5.86
N SER A 49 -16.56 2.67 6.54
CA SER A 49 -16.09 1.33 6.18
C SER A 49 -17.16 0.26 6.44
N PHE A 50 -17.70 0.20 7.66
CA PHE A 50 -18.75 -0.77 8.01
C PHE A 50 -20.18 -0.32 7.66
N VAL A 51 -20.64 0.83 8.17
CA VAL A 51 -22.06 1.28 8.02
C VAL A 51 -22.33 1.75 6.59
N ARG A 52 -21.33 2.41 5.99
CA ARG A 52 -21.28 2.77 4.56
C ARG A 52 -22.47 3.61 4.12
N ARG A 53 -23.36 3.07 3.27
CA ARG A 53 -24.37 3.84 2.54
C ARG A 53 -25.65 4.15 3.33
N ASP A 54 -25.81 3.58 4.53
CA ASP A 54 -27.05 3.72 5.31
C ASP A 54 -26.85 4.14 6.79
N PRO A 55 -26.13 5.24 7.06
CA PRO A 55 -26.09 5.79 8.41
C PRO A 55 -27.46 6.36 8.78
N THR A 56 -27.91 6.04 10.00
CA THR A 56 -29.11 6.61 10.62
C THR A 56 -28.78 7.08 12.03
N ALA A 57 -29.56 8.00 12.59
CA ALA A 57 -29.39 8.47 13.97
C ALA A 57 -29.28 7.28 14.94
N ARG A 58 -30.14 6.28 14.80
CA ARG A 58 -30.11 5.06 15.64
C ARG A 58 -28.80 4.30 15.52
N THR A 59 -28.32 4.08 14.29
CA THR A 59 -27.08 3.35 14.05
C THR A 59 -25.89 4.09 14.66
N ILE A 60 -25.80 5.41 14.43
CA ILE A 60 -24.70 6.23 14.94
C ILE A 60 -24.71 6.33 16.47
N GLU A 61 -25.87 6.55 17.08
CA GLU A 61 -26.02 6.55 18.54
C GLU A 61 -25.61 5.20 19.16
N ALA A 62 -25.93 4.08 18.50
CA ALA A 62 -25.52 2.75 18.94
C ALA A 62 -24.00 2.56 18.86
N GLN A 63 -23.37 3.00 17.78
CA GLN A 63 -21.91 2.94 17.61
C GLN A 63 -21.19 3.82 18.66
N ALA A 64 -21.67 5.04 18.88
CA ALA A 64 -21.11 5.94 19.90
C ALA A 64 -21.26 5.36 21.32
N LYS A 65 -22.42 4.77 21.64
CA LYS A 65 -22.60 4.06 22.91
C LYS A 65 -21.62 2.91 23.04
N ALA A 66 -21.43 2.12 21.98
CA ALA A 66 -20.50 1.00 21.98
C ALA A 66 -19.03 1.46 22.16
N LEU A 67 -18.64 2.56 21.52
CA LEU A 67 -17.32 3.21 21.71
C LEU A 67 -17.05 3.52 23.20
N LYS A 68 -18.08 4.04 23.88
CA LYS A 68 -18.00 4.33 25.32
C LYS A 68 -17.93 3.05 26.16
N THR A 69 -18.82 2.10 25.90
CA THR A 69 -18.99 0.91 26.78
C THR A 69 -17.92 -0.15 26.59
N SER A 70 -17.28 -0.24 25.42
CA SER A 70 -16.11 -1.12 25.18
C SER A 70 -14.88 -0.71 26.00
N GLY A 71 -14.87 0.55 26.47
CA GLY A 71 -13.78 1.16 27.20
C GLY A 71 -12.74 1.82 26.28
N LEU A 72 -12.90 1.80 24.96
CA LEU A 72 -12.02 2.51 24.01
C LEU A 72 -11.97 4.02 24.30
N ALA A 73 -13.09 4.61 24.71
CA ALA A 73 -13.11 6.01 25.14
C ALA A 73 -12.17 6.33 26.33
N LYS A 74 -11.89 5.36 27.22
CA LYS A 74 -10.91 5.54 28.31
C LYS A 74 -9.47 5.51 27.81
N ASN A 75 -9.25 4.94 26.62
CA ASN A 75 -7.97 4.86 25.93
C ASN A 75 -7.76 6.02 24.94
N GLY A 76 -8.70 6.96 24.83
CA GLY A 76 -8.57 8.18 24.02
C GLY A 76 -9.44 8.21 22.76
N PHE A 77 -10.07 7.11 22.36
CA PHE A 77 -10.98 7.08 21.22
C PHE A 77 -12.28 7.83 21.53
N VAL A 78 -12.36 9.10 21.13
CA VAL A 78 -13.44 9.99 21.56
C VAL A 78 -14.28 10.54 20.41
N TYR A 79 -13.83 10.44 19.16
CA TYR A 79 -14.60 10.92 18.02
C TYR A 79 -15.54 9.82 17.48
N ALA A 80 -16.80 10.15 17.28
CA ALA A 80 -17.79 9.33 16.58
C ALA A 80 -18.32 10.13 15.40
N ASN A 81 -17.82 9.82 14.20
CA ASN A 81 -18.05 10.61 13.00
C ASN A 81 -19.10 9.95 12.11
N VAL A 82 -19.99 10.77 11.55
CA VAL A 82 -20.88 10.36 10.45
C VAL A 82 -20.22 10.81 9.16
N ASP A 83 -19.92 9.84 8.30
CA ASP A 83 -19.41 10.08 6.96
C ASP A 83 -20.58 10.47 6.03
N ASP A 84 -20.48 10.20 4.73
CA ASP A 84 -21.51 10.53 3.73
C ASP A 84 -22.93 9.97 4.08
N PHE A 85 -23.97 10.42 3.37
CA PHE A 85 -25.38 9.98 3.43
C PHE A 85 -26.23 10.49 4.61
N TRP A 86 -25.82 11.54 5.32
CA TRP A 86 -26.65 12.19 6.35
C TRP A 86 -27.72 13.16 5.79
N TYR A 87 -27.61 13.51 4.51
CA TYR A 87 -28.40 14.54 3.83
C TYR A 87 -29.32 13.95 2.74
N GLN A 88 -30.26 14.75 2.25
CA GLN A 88 -31.15 14.36 1.15
C GLN A 88 -30.46 14.50 -0.21
N CYS A 89 -30.47 13.42 -1.01
CA CYS A 89 -29.95 13.41 -2.38
C CYS A 89 -31.07 13.06 -3.37
N PRO A 90 -31.81 14.05 -3.89
CA PRO A 90 -33.01 13.78 -4.71
C PRO A 90 -32.71 13.47 -6.19
N GLY A 91 -31.49 13.68 -6.67
CA GLY A 91 -31.14 13.40 -8.06
C GLY A 91 -29.80 14.00 -8.50
N SER A 92 -29.59 14.11 -9.80
CA SER A 92 -28.31 14.48 -10.42
C SER A 92 -27.84 15.92 -10.18
N GLN A 93 -28.69 16.79 -9.66
CA GLN A 93 -28.34 18.17 -9.29
C GLN A 93 -27.73 18.27 -7.87
N GLY A 94 -27.39 17.11 -7.29
CA GLY A 94 -26.69 17.04 -6.02
C GLY A 94 -27.62 17.17 -4.82
N PRO A 95 -27.04 17.41 -3.63
CA PRO A 95 -27.77 17.46 -2.37
C PRO A 95 -28.90 18.50 -2.40
N ASP A 96 -30.05 18.18 -1.80
CA ASP A 96 -31.10 19.17 -1.60
C ASP A 96 -30.67 20.23 -0.59
N VAL A 97 -31.21 21.45 -0.72
CA VAL A 97 -30.74 22.62 0.02
C VAL A 97 -31.87 23.42 0.67
N ASP A 98 -31.55 24.03 1.80
CA ASP A 98 -32.39 24.99 2.51
C ASP A 98 -32.46 26.34 1.75
N GLN A 99 -33.25 27.28 2.29
CA GLN A 99 -33.41 28.61 1.69
C GLN A 99 -32.10 29.41 1.55
N TYR A 100 -31.03 28.99 2.21
CA TYR A 100 -29.71 29.62 2.18
C TYR A 100 -28.68 28.83 1.36
N GLY A 101 -29.10 27.77 0.65
CA GLY A 101 -28.22 26.96 -0.19
C GLY A 101 -27.41 25.91 0.57
N ARG A 102 -27.72 25.62 1.84
CA ARG A 102 -27.03 24.63 2.67
C ARG A 102 -27.75 23.29 2.64
N TRP A 103 -27.05 22.17 2.69
CA TRP A 103 -27.66 20.85 2.53
C TRP A 103 -28.70 20.56 3.61
N VAL A 104 -29.79 19.93 3.21
CA VAL A 104 -30.86 19.51 4.11
C VAL A 104 -30.57 18.12 4.63
N THR A 105 -30.57 17.98 5.95
CA THR A 105 -30.54 16.69 6.66
C THR A 105 -31.69 15.80 6.20
N ASP A 106 -31.42 14.51 5.96
CA ASP A 106 -32.50 13.55 5.71
C ASP A 106 -33.30 13.30 7.01
N PRO A 107 -34.57 13.76 7.09
CA PRO A 107 -35.36 13.66 8.33
C PRO A 107 -35.86 12.25 8.62
N VAL A 108 -35.78 11.32 7.64
CA VAL A 108 -36.11 9.91 7.85
C VAL A 108 -34.93 9.20 8.54
N LYS A 109 -33.71 9.46 8.07
CA LYS A 109 -32.49 8.89 8.67
C LYS A 109 -32.11 9.58 9.98
N PHE A 110 -32.27 10.90 10.05
CA PHE A 110 -31.92 11.75 11.18
C PHE A 110 -33.14 12.59 11.58
N PRO A 111 -34.07 12.03 12.37
CA PRO A 111 -35.31 12.70 12.73
C PRO A 111 -35.05 13.90 13.66
N PRO A 112 -35.64 15.08 13.38
CA PRO A 112 -35.53 16.24 14.26
C PRO A 112 -36.29 16.04 15.57
N ARG A 113 -35.94 16.83 16.60
CA ARG A 113 -36.64 16.84 17.89
C ARG A 113 -37.03 18.27 18.26
N GLY A 114 -38.34 18.54 18.24
CA GLY A 114 -38.81 19.91 18.48
C GLY A 114 -38.26 20.86 17.43
N GLY A 115 -37.50 21.88 17.86
CA GLY A 115 -36.83 22.83 16.97
C GLY A 115 -35.41 22.44 16.56
N GLU A 116 -34.87 21.33 17.08
CA GLU A 116 -33.50 20.88 16.84
C GLU A 116 -33.42 20.06 15.55
N ASN A 117 -32.36 20.28 14.77
CA ASN A 117 -32.06 19.48 13.58
C ASN A 117 -31.69 18.03 14.00
N GLY A 118 -32.02 17.02 13.19
CA GLY A 118 -31.73 15.63 13.53
C GLY A 118 -30.26 15.28 13.73
N VAL A 119 -29.35 15.93 12.99
CA VAL A 119 -27.90 15.79 13.22
C VAL A 119 -27.49 16.38 14.57
N GLN A 120 -28.05 17.53 14.95
CA GLN A 120 -27.83 18.13 16.27
C GLN A 120 -28.31 17.20 17.39
N VAL A 121 -29.47 16.54 17.23
CA VAL A 121 -29.98 15.57 18.22
C VAL A 121 -28.97 14.42 18.44
N VAL A 122 -28.34 13.93 17.37
CA VAL A 122 -27.29 12.90 17.46
C VAL A 122 -26.03 13.45 18.10
N ALA A 123 -25.60 14.66 17.73
CA ALA A 123 -24.45 15.33 18.34
C ALA A 123 -24.61 15.47 19.86
N ASP A 124 -25.77 15.96 20.31
CA ASP A 124 -26.11 16.10 21.73
C ASP A 124 -26.11 14.73 22.45
N HIS A 125 -26.59 13.67 21.79
CA HIS A 125 -26.50 12.31 22.33
C HIS A 125 -25.04 11.87 22.50
N VAL A 126 -24.21 12.05 21.49
CA VAL A 126 -22.78 11.69 21.51
C VAL A 126 -22.04 12.48 22.60
N HIS A 127 -22.30 13.78 22.73
CA HIS A 127 -21.73 14.61 23.80
C HIS A 127 -22.18 14.17 25.19
N SER A 128 -23.43 13.71 25.34
CA SER A 128 -23.93 13.19 26.62
C SER A 128 -23.16 11.95 27.12
N LEU A 129 -22.49 11.23 26.21
CA LEU A 129 -21.60 10.09 26.53
C LEU A 129 -20.16 10.55 26.88
N GLY A 130 -19.87 11.85 26.78
CA GLY A 130 -18.54 12.43 26.91
C GLY A 130 -17.64 12.16 25.70
N LEU A 131 -18.24 12.01 24.52
CA LEU A 131 -17.56 11.83 23.24
C LEU A 131 -17.65 13.13 22.42
N LYS A 132 -17.02 13.15 21.25
CA LYS A 132 -17.02 14.22 20.25
C LYS A 132 -17.69 13.72 18.97
N PHE A 133 -18.33 14.61 18.23
CA PHE A 133 -19.12 14.27 17.06
C PHE A 133 -18.60 14.93 15.78
N GLY A 134 -18.52 14.16 14.70
CA GLY A 134 -18.02 14.64 13.41
C GLY A 134 -19.01 14.47 12.25
N LEU A 135 -18.83 15.30 11.22
CA LEU A 135 -19.67 15.33 10.03
C LEU A 135 -18.84 15.41 8.74
N TYR A 136 -19.50 15.19 7.61
CA TYR A 136 -18.93 15.12 6.27
C TYR A 136 -19.58 16.14 5.32
N VAL A 137 -18.77 16.77 4.47
CA VAL A 137 -19.20 17.60 3.31
C VAL A 137 -18.22 17.44 2.14
N THR A 138 -18.51 18.08 1.01
CA THR A 138 -17.62 18.15 -0.16
C THR A 138 -17.40 19.62 -0.57
N PRO A 139 -16.34 19.95 -1.35
CA PRO A 139 -16.12 21.29 -1.88
C PRO A 139 -17.29 21.86 -2.69
N GLY A 140 -17.33 23.18 -2.79
CA GLY A 140 -18.23 23.91 -3.68
C GLY A 140 -19.66 24.08 -3.17
N ILE A 141 -20.57 24.30 -4.10
CA ILE A 141 -21.99 24.57 -3.88
C ILE A 141 -22.87 23.63 -4.71
N SER A 142 -23.99 23.18 -4.13
CA SER A 142 -24.94 22.29 -4.82
C SER A 142 -25.57 22.97 -6.02
N GLN A 143 -25.66 22.26 -7.15
CA GLN A 143 -26.38 22.73 -8.34
C GLN A 143 -27.86 23.01 -8.04
N GLN A 144 -28.46 22.39 -7.02
CA GLN A 144 -29.79 22.74 -6.55
C GLN A 144 -29.87 24.15 -5.98
N ALA A 145 -28.86 24.59 -5.21
CA ALA A 145 -28.79 25.96 -4.71
C ALA A 145 -28.69 26.96 -5.88
N VAL A 146 -27.86 26.64 -6.87
CA VAL A 146 -27.70 27.45 -8.08
C VAL A 146 -29.00 27.49 -8.90
N ALA A 147 -29.68 26.35 -9.07
CA ALA A 147 -30.92 26.26 -9.83
C ALA A 147 -32.04 27.06 -9.16
N LYS A 148 -32.22 26.90 -7.84
CA LYS A 148 -33.19 27.65 -7.03
C LYS A 148 -32.78 29.11 -6.81
N ASN A 149 -31.52 29.44 -7.10
CA ASN A 149 -30.89 30.71 -6.79
C ASN A 149 -31.12 31.15 -5.35
N THR A 150 -30.84 30.25 -4.40
CA THR A 150 -31.05 30.49 -2.96
C THR A 150 -30.28 31.72 -2.48
N GLU A 151 -30.81 32.41 -1.48
CA GLU A 151 -30.13 33.54 -0.84
C GLU A 151 -28.84 33.07 -0.16
N ILE A 152 -27.83 33.93 -0.04
CA ILE A 152 -26.68 33.70 0.86
C ILE A 152 -26.98 34.41 2.18
N LYS A 153 -27.13 33.63 3.24
CA LYS A 153 -27.57 34.10 4.57
C LYS A 153 -26.77 35.34 5.02
N GLY A 154 -27.47 36.41 5.36
CA GLY A 154 -26.86 37.64 5.88
C GLY A 154 -26.29 38.57 4.81
N THR A 155 -26.56 38.31 3.54
CA THR A 155 -26.07 39.12 2.40
C THR A 155 -27.19 39.41 1.40
N PRO A 156 -27.01 40.37 0.47
CA PRO A 156 -27.92 40.55 -0.67
C PRO A 156 -27.64 39.61 -1.85
N TYR A 157 -26.63 38.74 -1.75
CA TYR A 157 -26.19 37.86 -2.84
C TYR A 157 -26.91 36.51 -2.80
N HIS A 158 -26.85 35.78 -3.92
CA HIS A 158 -27.48 34.48 -4.11
C HIS A 158 -26.48 33.46 -4.66
N ALA A 159 -26.85 32.18 -4.65
CA ALA A 159 -26.01 31.08 -5.11
C ALA A 159 -25.43 31.31 -6.52
N ARG A 160 -26.21 31.85 -7.48
CA ARG A 160 -25.71 32.11 -8.85
C ARG A 160 -24.68 33.23 -8.92
N ASP A 161 -24.61 34.12 -7.93
CA ASP A 161 -23.65 35.22 -7.91
C ASP A 161 -22.23 34.73 -7.61
N ILE A 162 -22.10 33.58 -6.95
CA ILE A 162 -20.83 33.00 -6.49
C ILE A 162 -20.49 31.68 -7.19
N ALA A 163 -21.44 30.99 -7.82
CA ALA A 163 -21.16 29.70 -8.46
C ALA A 163 -20.32 29.85 -9.75
N THR A 164 -19.42 28.90 -9.96
CA THR A 164 -18.69 28.69 -11.21
C THR A 164 -19.35 27.60 -12.06
N SER A 165 -18.82 27.37 -13.26
CA SER A 165 -19.16 26.21 -14.10
C SER A 165 -18.27 24.99 -13.85
N THR A 166 -17.25 25.09 -13.00
CA THR A 166 -16.35 23.98 -12.68
C THR A 166 -17.11 22.94 -11.89
N THR A 167 -17.05 21.67 -12.30
CA THR A 167 -17.66 20.57 -11.55
C THR A 167 -16.75 20.17 -10.40
N GLU A 168 -17.34 19.94 -9.24
CA GLU A 168 -16.64 19.48 -8.04
C GLU A 168 -16.91 18.00 -7.77
N SER A 169 -15.97 17.36 -7.11
CA SER A 169 -16.09 15.96 -6.73
C SER A 169 -17.11 15.79 -5.61
N ASN A 170 -18.11 14.95 -5.85
CA ASN A 170 -18.99 14.37 -4.83
C ASN A 170 -19.32 12.95 -5.29
N TYR A 171 -18.60 11.96 -4.75
CA TYR A 171 -18.55 10.61 -5.31
C TYR A 171 -19.88 9.87 -5.26
N ASN A 172 -20.78 10.22 -4.33
CA ASN A 172 -22.05 9.51 -4.15
C ASN A 172 -23.25 10.30 -4.68
N CYS A 173 -23.43 11.56 -4.29
CA CYS A 173 -24.60 12.34 -4.71
C CYS A 173 -24.34 13.18 -5.98
N GLY A 174 -23.08 13.52 -6.27
CA GLY A 174 -22.71 14.36 -7.40
C GLY A 174 -23.26 15.78 -7.31
N GLY A 175 -23.35 16.45 -8.46
CA GLY A 175 -24.09 17.71 -8.62
C GLY A 175 -23.54 18.90 -7.82
N MET A 176 -22.24 18.93 -7.57
CA MET A 176 -21.55 20.07 -6.95
C MET A 176 -20.81 20.88 -8.02
N VAL A 177 -20.75 22.21 -7.85
CA VAL A 177 -19.98 23.12 -8.70
C VAL A 177 -19.12 24.06 -7.85
N GLY A 178 -18.01 24.54 -8.40
CA GLY A 178 -17.05 25.35 -7.65
C GLY A 178 -17.60 26.72 -7.28
N ILE A 179 -16.99 27.35 -6.27
CA ILE A 179 -17.32 28.70 -5.81
C ILE A 179 -16.23 29.69 -6.27
N ASP A 180 -16.64 30.80 -6.89
CA ASP A 180 -15.75 31.92 -7.20
C ASP A 180 -15.55 32.77 -5.95
N TYR A 181 -14.51 32.45 -5.19
CA TYR A 181 -14.15 33.14 -3.96
C TYR A 181 -13.66 34.59 -4.17
N ALA A 182 -13.54 35.08 -5.40
CA ALA A 182 -13.37 36.51 -5.66
C ALA A 182 -14.70 37.30 -5.59
N LYS A 183 -15.84 36.60 -5.57
CA LYS A 183 -17.17 37.23 -5.51
C LYS A 183 -17.56 37.59 -4.08
N PRO A 184 -18.19 38.76 -3.88
CA PRO A 184 -18.74 39.09 -2.58
C PRO A 184 -19.85 38.09 -2.20
N GLY A 185 -19.89 37.68 -0.94
CA GLY A 185 -20.80 36.65 -0.45
C GLY A 185 -20.24 35.22 -0.45
N ALA A 186 -19.17 34.92 -1.20
CA ALA A 186 -18.60 33.57 -1.27
C ALA A 186 -18.09 33.08 0.10
N GLN A 187 -17.23 33.86 0.77
CA GLN A 187 -16.78 33.53 2.14
C GLN A 187 -17.96 33.46 3.11
N THR A 188 -18.93 34.38 3.02
CA THR A 188 -20.10 34.41 3.91
C THR A 188 -21.00 33.19 3.73
N PHE A 189 -21.06 32.61 2.54
CA PHE A 189 -21.75 31.33 2.32
C PHE A 189 -21.10 30.21 3.14
N VAL A 190 -19.78 30.08 3.09
CA VAL A 190 -19.03 29.08 3.89
C VAL A 190 -19.11 29.39 5.39
N ASP A 191 -19.02 30.66 5.81
CA ASP A 191 -19.23 31.08 7.20
C ASP A 191 -20.61 30.66 7.71
N SER A 192 -21.64 30.71 6.86
CA SER A 192 -23.01 30.32 7.21
C SER A 192 -23.19 28.82 7.46
N TRP A 193 -22.37 28.00 6.79
CA TRP A 193 -22.25 26.57 7.01
C TRP A 193 -21.49 26.27 8.30
N ALA A 194 -20.29 26.84 8.45
CA ALA A 194 -19.47 26.67 9.65
C ALA A 194 -20.24 27.09 10.91
N GLY A 195 -20.95 28.22 10.88
CA GLY A 195 -21.79 28.67 11.97
C GLY A 195 -22.96 27.72 12.29
N GLN A 196 -23.53 27.04 11.28
CA GLN A 196 -24.56 26.02 11.49
C GLN A 196 -23.98 24.79 12.19
N PHE A 197 -22.84 24.29 11.71
CA PHE A 197 -22.17 23.13 12.29
C PHE A 197 -21.69 23.42 13.71
N ALA A 198 -21.14 24.60 13.99
CA ALA A 198 -20.81 25.03 15.33
C ALA A 198 -22.05 25.10 16.25
N GLY A 199 -23.18 25.59 15.71
CA GLY A 199 -24.47 25.62 16.41
C GLY A 199 -25.05 24.23 16.71
N TRP A 200 -24.78 23.24 15.85
CA TRP A 200 -25.12 21.84 16.09
C TRP A 200 -24.14 21.10 17.01
N GLY A 201 -23.04 21.75 17.40
CA GLY A 201 -22.03 21.15 18.28
C GLY A 201 -21.04 20.23 17.55
N ILE A 202 -20.87 20.33 16.24
CA ILE A 202 -19.86 19.55 15.52
C ILE A 202 -18.45 19.84 16.07
N ASP A 203 -17.61 18.81 16.22
CA ASP A 203 -16.24 18.87 16.73
C ASP A 203 -15.18 18.47 15.68
N TYR A 204 -15.62 17.88 14.57
CA TYR A 204 -14.80 17.35 13.49
C TYR A 204 -15.55 17.49 12.16
N LEU A 205 -14.89 17.99 11.13
CA LEU A 205 -15.44 18.13 9.79
C LEU A 205 -14.49 17.50 8.78
N LYS A 206 -14.96 16.47 8.07
CA LYS A 206 -14.30 15.92 6.88
C LYS A 206 -14.81 16.63 5.64
N ILE A 207 -13.91 17.14 4.82
CA ILE A 207 -14.19 17.64 3.47
C ILE A 207 -13.63 16.63 2.49
N ASP A 208 -14.49 15.97 1.72
CA ASP A 208 -14.11 14.90 0.80
C ASP A 208 -14.15 15.35 -0.68
N GLY A 209 -13.40 14.66 -1.54
CA GLY A 209 -13.23 15.03 -2.95
C GLY A 209 -12.31 16.23 -3.20
N VAL A 210 -11.51 16.64 -2.22
CA VAL A 210 -10.52 17.73 -2.32
C VAL A 210 -9.39 17.36 -3.28
N GLY A 211 -9.18 18.21 -4.29
CA GLY A 211 -8.05 18.16 -5.21
C GLY A 211 -7.19 19.43 -5.20
N THR A 212 -6.18 19.46 -6.07
CA THR A 212 -5.24 20.60 -6.20
C THR A 212 -5.93 21.93 -6.51
N SER A 213 -7.07 21.90 -7.22
CA SER A 213 -7.89 23.08 -7.53
C SER A 213 -8.58 23.71 -6.32
N ASP A 214 -8.74 22.94 -5.24
CA ASP A 214 -9.70 23.29 -4.18
C ASP A 214 -9.02 23.97 -2.99
N GLN A 215 -7.74 24.35 -3.13
CA GLN A 215 -6.97 25.05 -2.10
C GLN A 215 -7.69 26.32 -1.59
N GLN A 216 -8.41 27.03 -2.46
CA GLN A 216 -9.16 28.21 -2.07
C GLN A 216 -10.44 27.86 -1.29
N ASP A 217 -11.11 26.75 -1.62
CA ASP A 217 -12.26 26.24 -0.87
C ASP A 217 -11.84 25.80 0.54
N VAL A 218 -10.74 25.05 0.62
CA VAL A 218 -10.13 24.65 1.89
C VAL A 218 -9.72 25.86 2.73
N GLN A 219 -9.14 26.90 2.13
CA GLN A 219 -8.83 28.15 2.84
C GLN A 219 -10.10 28.80 3.39
N ALA A 220 -11.18 28.87 2.60
CA ALA A 220 -12.44 29.45 3.03
C ALA A 220 -13.08 28.68 4.18
N TRP A 221 -13.05 27.34 4.16
CA TRP A 221 -13.49 26.50 5.27
C TRP A 221 -12.62 26.68 6.52
N SER A 222 -11.30 26.71 6.35
CA SER A 222 -10.35 26.96 7.45
C SER A 222 -10.66 28.29 8.16
N ASP A 223 -10.88 29.37 7.40
CA ASP A 223 -11.25 30.68 7.95
C ASP A 223 -12.65 30.66 8.58
N ALA A 224 -13.62 30.06 7.91
CA ALA A 224 -15.00 29.96 8.39
C ALA A 224 -15.09 29.22 9.73
N LEU A 225 -14.37 28.11 9.88
CA LEU A 225 -14.31 27.34 11.13
C LEU A 225 -13.68 28.18 12.26
N ARG A 226 -12.60 28.93 11.99
CA ARG A 226 -12.01 29.86 12.98
C ARG A 226 -12.99 30.96 13.39
N HIS A 227 -13.76 31.51 12.46
CA HIS A 227 -14.75 32.56 12.75
C HIS A 227 -15.85 32.11 13.72
N THR A 228 -16.14 30.80 13.79
CA THR A 228 -17.15 30.29 14.73
C THR A 228 -16.74 30.43 16.20
N GLY A 229 -15.44 30.48 16.49
CA GLY A 229 -14.90 30.42 17.85
C GLY A 229 -15.05 29.05 18.55
N ARG A 230 -15.63 28.04 17.88
CA ARG A 230 -15.68 26.65 18.35
C ARG A 230 -14.48 25.88 17.77
N PRO A 231 -13.70 25.15 18.58
CA PRO A 231 -12.66 24.27 18.04
C PRO A 231 -13.27 23.11 17.27
N ILE A 232 -13.04 23.06 15.95
CA ILE A 232 -13.50 22.01 15.04
C ILE A 232 -12.29 21.49 14.26
N HIS A 233 -12.03 20.18 14.33
CA HIS A 233 -10.96 19.55 13.56
C HIS A 233 -11.33 19.52 12.09
N LEU A 234 -10.47 20.05 11.21
CA LEU A 234 -10.67 20.00 9.76
C LEU A 234 -9.83 18.88 9.15
N GLU A 235 -10.50 17.88 8.59
CA GLU A 235 -9.90 16.75 7.87
C GLU A 235 -10.16 16.87 6.37
N LEU A 236 -9.14 16.65 5.54
CA LEU A 236 -9.25 16.70 4.09
C LEU A 236 -9.15 15.29 3.47
N SER A 237 -9.96 15.02 2.46
CA SER A 237 -10.04 13.77 1.70
C SER A 237 -10.44 14.09 0.25
N ASN A 238 -10.12 13.35 -0.81
CA ASN A 238 -9.46 12.04 -0.87
C ASN A 238 -8.18 12.13 -1.71
N ASN A 239 -7.14 11.36 -1.34
CA ASN A 239 -5.92 11.16 -2.12
C ASN A 239 -5.20 12.47 -2.54
N LEU A 240 -4.79 13.26 -1.55
CA LEU A 240 -4.29 14.62 -1.78
C LEU A 240 -2.90 14.64 -2.41
N ASP A 241 -2.67 15.63 -3.27
CA ASP A 241 -1.37 15.80 -3.94
C ASP A 241 -0.29 16.25 -2.95
N ILE A 242 0.75 15.44 -2.81
CA ILE A 242 1.90 15.69 -1.94
C ILE A 242 2.65 16.98 -2.28
N ASN A 243 2.58 17.44 -3.54
CA ASN A 243 3.18 18.72 -3.94
C ASN A 243 2.53 19.92 -3.23
N ASN A 244 1.30 19.75 -2.73
CA ASN A 244 0.56 20.75 -1.98
C ASN A 244 0.57 20.51 -0.46
N ALA A 245 1.37 19.57 0.05
CA ALA A 245 1.41 19.22 1.48
C ALA A 245 1.66 20.44 2.40
N GLY A 246 2.48 21.40 1.96
CA GLY A 246 2.71 22.64 2.69
C GLY A 246 1.44 23.50 2.83
N THR A 247 0.57 23.49 1.82
CA THR A 247 -0.74 24.15 1.87
C THR A 247 -1.69 23.38 2.79
N TRP A 248 -1.81 22.05 2.63
CA TRP A 248 -2.69 21.23 3.46
C TRP A 248 -2.39 21.37 4.94
N LYS A 249 -1.10 21.31 5.30
CA LYS A 249 -0.63 21.55 6.67
C LYS A 249 -1.04 22.90 7.23
N LYS A 250 -1.00 23.95 6.40
CA LYS A 250 -1.34 25.30 6.83
C LYS A 250 -2.85 25.47 7.07
N LEU A 251 -3.69 24.75 6.32
CA LEU A 251 -5.12 25.01 6.26
C LEU A 251 -5.98 23.99 7.02
N SER A 252 -5.43 22.85 7.41
CA SER A 252 -6.18 21.74 8.00
C SER A 252 -5.43 21.07 9.15
N ASN A 253 -6.13 20.19 9.87
CA ASN A 253 -5.60 19.41 10.99
C ASN A 253 -5.28 17.95 10.60
N GLY A 254 -5.70 17.51 9.42
CA GLY A 254 -5.34 16.22 8.82
C GLY A 254 -5.68 16.16 7.34
N TRP A 255 -4.95 15.34 6.59
CA TRP A 255 -5.13 15.16 5.16
C TRP A 255 -4.86 13.73 4.72
N ARG A 256 -5.80 13.16 3.97
CA ARG A 256 -5.69 11.81 3.42
C ARG A 256 -4.66 11.74 2.30
N THR A 257 -3.65 10.88 2.46
CA THR A 257 -2.52 10.77 1.53
C THR A 257 -2.75 9.83 0.35
N GLY A 258 -3.71 8.92 0.50
CA GLY A 258 -4.02 7.86 -0.46
C GLY A 258 -5.52 7.76 -0.72
N GLY A 259 -5.92 6.87 -1.64
CA GLY A 259 -7.32 6.49 -1.83
C GLY A 259 -7.86 5.71 -0.64
N ASP A 260 -9.08 5.22 -0.76
CA ASP A 260 -9.75 4.46 0.30
C ASP A 260 -8.96 3.19 0.70
N ILE A 261 -8.92 2.88 2.00
CA ILE A 261 -8.29 1.67 2.51
C ILE A 261 -9.17 0.43 2.27
N GLU A 262 -10.48 0.65 2.08
CA GLU A 262 -11.44 -0.41 1.83
C GLU A 262 -11.17 -1.12 0.50
N CYS A 263 -11.39 -2.44 0.46
CA CYS A 263 -11.20 -3.19 -0.79
C CYS A 263 -12.42 -3.15 -1.71
N TYR A 264 -13.60 -2.81 -1.18
CA TYR A 264 -14.89 -2.89 -1.87
C TYR A 264 -15.16 -4.24 -2.54
N CYS A 265 -14.59 -5.31 -1.99
CA CYS A 265 -14.50 -6.63 -2.60
C CYS A 265 -15.52 -7.63 -2.03
N GLY A 266 -16.45 -7.16 -1.18
CA GLY A 266 -17.52 -7.98 -0.61
C GLY A 266 -18.64 -8.32 -1.61
N PRO A 267 -19.25 -9.51 -1.51
CA PRO A 267 -20.37 -9.89 -2.37
C PRO A 267 -21.58 -8.98 -2.13
N ASP A 268 -22.40 -8.74 -3.16
CA ASP A 268 -23.65 -7.96 -3.05
C ASP A 268 -23.46 -6.58 -2.38
N ASN A 269 -22.29 -5.95 -2.59
CA ASN A 269 -21.91 -4.68 -1.99
C ASN A 269 -21.86 -4.70 -0.44
N SER A 270 -21.62 -5.87 0.16
CA SER A 270 -21.35 -6.00 1.59
C SER A 270 -20.08 -5.25 1.99
N SER A 271 -20.03 -4.80 3.25
CA SER A 271 -18.86 -4.15 3.84
C SER A 271 -17.75 -5.14 4.22
N TYR A 272 -17.95 -6.45 4.03
CA TYR A 272 -16.97 -7.48 4.37
C TYR A 272 -16.44 -8.22 3.14
N PRO A 273 -15.12 -8.51 3.08
CA PRO A 273 -14.10 -8.03 4.01
C PRO A 273 -13.94 -6.49 3.91
N LEU A 274 -13.58 -5.83 5.02
CA LEU A 274 -13.40 -4.37 5.05
C LEU A 274 -12.24 -3.93 4.15
N THR A 275 -11.10 -4.60 4.28
CA THR A 275 -9.87 -4.28 3.54
C THR A 275 -9.14 -5.56 3.09
N THR A 276 -7.96 -5.39 2.50
CA THR A 276 -7.05 -6.48 2.14
C THR A 276 -5.62 -6.15 2.56
N TRP A 277 -4.76 -7.17 2.64
CA TRP A 277 -3.32 -6.96 2.84
C TRP A 277 -2.72 -6.03 1.77
N ALA A 278 -3.16 -6.11 0.51
CA ALA A 278 -2.65 -5.26 -0.56
C ALA A 278 -2.94 -3.77 -0.29
N SER A 279 -4.15 -3.44 0.19
CA SER A 279 -4.50 -2.08 0.60
C SER A 279 -3.60 -1.56 1.73
N VAL A 280 -3.36 -2.37 2.78
CA VAL A 280 -2.47 -2.01 3.89
C VAL A 280 -1.01 -1.89 3.43
N ALA A 281 -0.52 -2.85 2.64
CA ALA A 281 0.84 -2.87 2.13
C ALA A 281 1.15 -1.65 1.26
N SER A 282 0.17 -1.15 0.50
CA SER A 282 0.31 0.07 -0.31
C SER A 282 0.66 1.32 0.51
N ARG A 283 0.45 1.31 1.83
CA ARG A 283 0.74 2.46 2.71
C ARG A 283 2.19 2.56 3.14
N PHE A 284 3.01 1.51 3.03
CA PHE A 284 4.41 1.60 3.46
C PHE A 284 5.19 2.68 2.71
N ASP A 285 5.05 2.77 1.39
CA ASP A 285 5.72 3.81 0.60
C ASP A 285 5.10 5.20 0.82
N GLN A 286 3.79 5.28 1.06
CA GLN A 286 3.14 6.53 1.41
C GLN A 286 3.64 7.05 2.75
N VAL A 287 3.74 6.21 3.77
CA VAL A 287 4.30 6.58 5.09
C VAL A 287 5.72 7.11 4.92
N ALA A 288 6.55 6.42 4.14
CA ALA A 288 7.91 6.87 3.89
C ALA A 288 7.98 8.23 3.16
N ALA A 289 7.11 8.47 2.18
CA ALA A 289 7.09 9.70 1.39
C ALA A 289 6.51 10.89 2.18
N TRP A 290 5.48 10.67 2.98
CA TRP A 290 4.71 11.71 3.66
C TRP A 290 5.25 12.08 5.06
N ALA A 291 6.11 11.26 5.65
CA ALA A 291 6.69 11.49 6.99
C ALA A 291 7.22 12.92 7.25
N PRO A 292 7.82 13.66 6.29
CA PRO A 292 8.27 15.03 6.53
C PRO A 292 7.17 16.07 6.76
N TYR A 293 5.90 15.75 6.45
CA TYR A 293 4.80 16.71 6.41
C TYR A 293 3.87 16.65 7.63
N GLY A 294 3.77 15.50 8.30
CA GLY A 294 2.94 15.31 9.50
C GLY A 294 3.54 15.91 10.77
N GLY A 295 2.73 15.97 11.82
CA GLY A 295 3.14 16.36 13.18
C GLY A 295 2.12 17.26 13.90
N PRO A 296 2.45 17.81 15.08
CA PRO A 296 1.52 18.62 15.85
C PRO A 296 0.97 19.81 15.05
N GLY A 297 -0.36 19.88 15.01
CA GLY A 297 -1.15 20.84 14.24
C GLY A 297 -1.69 20.30 12.92
N GLY A 298 -1.17 19.18 12.40
CA GLY A 298 -1.60 18.60 11.13
C GLY A 298 -0.95 17.25 10.84
N TYR A 299 -1.74 16.19 10.69
CA TYR A 299 -1.24 14.82 10.53
C TYR A 299 -1.53 14.23 9.13
N ASN A 300 -0.64 13.35 8.68
CA ASN A 300 -0.89 12.53 7.51
C ASN A 300 -1.95 11.48 7.85
N ASP A 301 -3.04 11.40 7.09
CA ASP A 301 -4.09 10.39 7.24
C ASP A 301 -3.90 9.28 6.20
N TYR A 302 -3.56 8.06 6.66
CA TYR A 302 -3.46 6.88 5.80
C TYR A 302 -4.79 6.12 5.65
N ASP A 303 -5.88 6.77 6.05
CA ASP A 303 -7.26 6.31 6.13
C ASP A 303 -7.51 5.33 7.28
N SER A 304 -8.74 4.83 7.37
CA SER A 304 -9.31 4.12 8.51
C SER A 304 -8.51 2.90 8.96
N LEU A 305 -8.56 2.63 10.26
CA LEU A 305 -7.96 1.47 10.92
C LEU A 305 -8.99 0.33 10.97
N GLU A 306 -8.81 -0.66 10.08
CA GLU A 306 -9.72 -1.80 9.91
C GLU A 306 -9.43 -2.95 10.88
N ILE A 307 -9.67 -2.67 12.16
CA ILE A 307 -9.50 -3.62 13.26
C ILE A 307 -10.76 -3.58 14.14
N GLY A 308 -11.32 -4.75 14.43
CA GLY A 308 -12.48 -4.89 15.32
C GLY A 308 -13.47 -5.98 14.89
N ASN A 309 -13.46 -6.43 13.63
CA ASN A 309 -14.39 -7.44 13.11
C ASN A 309 -13.76 -8.84 12.94
N GLY A 310 -12.61 -9.13 13.57
CA GLY A 310 -12.00 -10.46 13.52
C GLY A 310 -11.56 -10.87 12.11
N ALA A 311 -12.08 -11.98 11.59
CA ALA A 311 -11.76 -12.42 10.22
C ALA A 311 -12.43 -11.55 9.15
N ASP A 312 -13.55 -10.90 9.49
CA ASP A 312 -14.31 -10.07 8.54
C ASP A 312 -13.61 -8.74 8.23
N ASN A 313 -12.52 -8.39 8.93
CA ASN A 313 -11.63 -7.30 8.53
C ASN A 313 -11.00 -7.55 7.15
N GLY A 314 -10.82 -8.82 6.76
CA GLY A 314 -9.99 -9.21 5.60
C GLY A 314 -8.50 -9.32 5.90
N LEU A 315 -8.12 -9.26 7.19
CA LEU A 315 -6.74 -9.28 7.66
C LEU A 315 -6.47 -10.41 8.67
N THR A 316 -5.32 -11.05 8.55
CA THR A 316 -4.80 -11.98 9.55
C THR A 316 -4.49 -11.26 10.88
N PRO A 317 -4.35 -11.98 12.02
CA PRO A 317 -3.97 -11.35 13.28
C PRO A 317 -2.63 -10.59 13.23
N ASP A 318 -1.67 -11.06 12.44
CA ASP A 318 -0.38 -10.41 12.28
C ASP A 318 -0.48 -9.15 11.40
N GLU A 319 -1.28 -9.20 10.32
CA GLU A 319 -1.55 -8.04 9.46
C GLU A 319 -2.26 -6.90 10.21
N ARG A 320 -3.19 -7.22 11.11
CA ARG A 320 -3.82 -6.21 12.00
C ARG A 320 -2.81 -5.51 12.90
N ARG A 321 -1.87 -6.27 13.48
CA ARG A 321 -0.77 -5.66 14.27
C ARG A 321 0.14 -4.81 13.40
N THR A 322 0.40 -5.24 12.17
CA THR A 322 1.18 -4.48 11.20
C THR A 322 0.50 -3.16 10.86
N GLN A 323 -0.79 -3.15 10.52
CA GLN A 323 -1.53 -1.92 10.24
C GLN A 323 -1.48 -0.95 11.44
N MET A 324 -1.86 -1.42 12.63
CA MET A 324 -1.84 -0.57 13.83
C MET A 324 -0.44 -0.04 14.17
N SER A 325 0.60 -0.86 14.00
CA SER A 325 1.98 -0.44 14.28
C SER A 325 2.50 0.57 13.26
N LEU A 326 2.18 0.39 11.98
CA LEU A 326 2.58 1.32 10.92
C LEU A 326 1.89 2.68 11.10
N TRP A 327 0.57 2.69 11.34
CA TRP A 327 -0.18 3.93 11.60
C TRP A 327 0.33 4.64 12.85
N SER A 328 0.59 3.91 13.93
CA SER A 328 1.09 4.50 15.18
C SER A 328 2.50 5.08 15.03
N LEU A 329 3.37 4.40 14.25
CA LEU A 329 4.69 4.94 13.94
C LEU A 329 4.60 6.20 13.07
N ALA A 330 3.61 6.26 12.18
CA ALA A 330 3.36 7.40 11.31
C ALA A 330 2.53 8.52 11.97
N ALA A 331 2.17 8.39 13.26
CA ALA A 331 1.30 9.34 13.96
C ALA A 331 0.00 9.67 13.17
N SER A 332 -0.53 8.67 12.48
CA SER A 332 -1.77 8.81 11.71
C SER A 332 -2.98 8.89 12.63
N PRO A 333 -4.04 9.64 12.29
CA PRO A 333 -5.34 9.44 12.91
C PRO A 333 -5.69 7.94 12.98
N LEU A 334 -6.03 7.44 14.18
CA LEU A 334 -6.56 6.09 14.37
C LEU A 334 -8.09 6.19 14.43
N VAL A 335 -8.69 6.36 13.25
CA VAL A 335 -10.15 6.36 13.06
C VAL A 335 -10.59 4.95 12.68
N LEU A 336 -11.35 4.30 13.55
CA LEU A 336 -11.82 2.93 13.31
C LEU A 336 -12.93 2.90 12.25
N GLY A 337 -12.85 1.95 11.31
CA GLY A 337 -13.91 1.65 10.32
C GLY A 337 -14.90 0.55 10.74
N THR A 338 -14.62 -0.13 11.85
CA THR A 338 -15.26 -1.37 12.31
C THR A 338 -16.70 -1.21 12.84
N ASP A 339 -17.45 -2.32 12.95
CA ASP A 339 -18.68 -2.37 13.75
C ASP A 339 -18.38 -2.42 15.26
N LEU A 340 -18.48 -1.27 15.94
CA LEU A 340 -18.21 -1.21 17.37
C LEU A 340 -19.23 -1.99 18.21
N THR A 341 -20.42 -2.29 17.66
CA THR A 341 -21.47 -3.04 18.37
C THR A 341 -21.19 -4.55 18.44
N HIS A 342 -20.27 -5.06 17.61
CA HIS A 342 -19.88 -6.46 17.53
C HIS A 342 -18.35 -6.65 17.52
N LEU A 343 -17.65 -5.92 18.39
CA LEU A 343 -16.19 -6.01 18.50
C LEU A 343 -15.72 -7.42 18.86
N ASP A 344 -14.81 -7.96 18.04
CA ASP A 344 -14.05 -9.15 18.38
C ASP A 344 -13.19 -8.90 19.63
N PRO A 345 -13.21 -9.81 20.64
CA PRO A 345 -12.47 -9.60 21.88
C PRO A 345 -10.95 -9.53 21.71
N ALA A 346 -10.38 -10.24 20.73
CA ALA A 346 -8.95 -10.20 20.48
C ALA A 346 -8.54 -8.87 19.84
N ASP A 347 -9.33 -8.38 18.88
CA ASP A 347 -9.13 -7.06 18.26
C ASP A 347 -9.29 -5.93 19.28
N LEU A 348 -10.30 -5.99 20.15
CA LEU A 348 -10.47 -5.00 21.22
C LEU A 348 -9.25 -4.95 22.15
N ALA A 349 -8.59 -6.08 22.39
CA ALA A 349 -7.36 -6.10 23.18
C ALA A 349 -6.19 -5.40 22.46
N LEU A 350 -6.10 -5.51 21.12
CA LEU A 350 -5.12 -4.78 20.32
C LEU A 350 -5.36 -3.28 20.40
N LEU A 351 -6.60 -2.85 20.15
CA LEU A 351 -7.00 -1.44 20.16
C LEU A 351 -6.80 -0.75 21.52
N LYS A 352 -6.80 -1.52 22.62
CA LYS A 352 -6.58 -1.01 23.99
C LYS A 352 -5.14 -1.08 24.45
N ASN A 353 -4.20 -1.48 23.59
CA ASN A 353 -2.79 -1.55 23.96
C ASN A 353 -2.20 -0.15 24.14
N THR A 354 -2.14 0.32 25.39
CA THR A 354 -1.61 1.65 25.74
C THR A 354 -0.15 1.86 25.38
N ASP A 355 0.64 0.80 25.27
CA ASP A 355 2.06 0.92 24.88
C ASP A 355 2.19 1.32 23.40
N VAL A 356 1.31 0.80 22.52
CA VAL A 356 1.26 1.11 21.08
C VAL A 356 0.56 2.44 20.84
N LEU A 357 -0.56 2.70 21.53
CA LEU A 357 -1.24 4.01 21.45
C LEU A 357 -0.33 5.16 21.90
N ALA A 358 0.57 4.94 22.86
CA ALA A 358 1.54 5.96 23.27
C ALA A 358 2.54 6.31 22.15
N VAL A 359 2.85 5.36 21.26
CA VAL A 359 3.68 5.61 20.08
C VAL A 359 2.95 6.57 19.15
N ASP A 360 1.67 6.32 18.84
CA ASP A 360 0.88 7.24 18.03
C ASP A 360 0.77 8.64 18.67
N GLN A 361 0.44 8.66 19.96
CA GLN A 361 0.07 9.87 20.69
C GLN A 361 1.25 10.76 21.12
N ASP A 362 2.48 10.43 20.70
CA ASP A 362 3.63 11.35 20.75
C ASP A 362 3.60 12.40 19.63
N GLY A 363 2.82 12.16 18.56
CA GLY A 363 2.63 13.06 17.42
C GLY A 363 3.85 13.17 16.50
N ILE A 364 4.78 12.22 16.53
CA ILE A 364 6.01 12.22 15.72
C ILE A 364 5.89 11.17 14.62
N ASP A 365 6.01 11.58 13.35
CA ASP A 365 6.12 10.66 12.22
C ASP A 365 7.48 9.93 12.22
N ALA A 366 7.43 8.60 12.07
CA ALA A 366 8.61 7.79 11.87
C ALA A 366 9.13 7.89 10.43
N ARG A 367 10.47 7.87 10.30
CA ARG A 367 11.14 7.77 9.00
C ARG A 367 11.45 6.32 8.67
N ARG A 368 11.46 6.00 7.38
CA ARG A 368 12.00 4.74 6.89
C ARG A 368 13.52 4.71 7.05
N ILE A 369 14.03 3.67 7.71
CA ILE A 369 15.46 3.43 7.94
C ILE A 369 16.05 2.54 6.83
N SER A 370 15.31 1.51 6.44
CA SER A 370 15.70 0.59 5.36
C SER A 370 14.48 -0.11 4.79
N SER A 371 14.61 -0.57 3.55
CA SER A 371 13.65 -1.42 2.86
C SER A 371 14.35 -2.38 1.91
N ASP A 372 13.83 -3.60 1.82
CA ASP A 372 14.09 -4.52 0.71
C ASP A 372 12.74 -5.00 0.12
N ALA A 373 12.76 -6.02 -0.73
CA ALA A 373 11.54 -6.53 -1.37
C ALA A 373 10.48 -7.01 -0.37
N ASP A 374 10.92 -7.57 0.77
CA ASP A 374 10.06 -8.31 1.70
C ASP A 374 10.16 -7.78 3.14
N SER A 375 10.81 -6.64 3.39
CA SER A 375 10.91 -6.04 4.71
C SER A 375 11.05 -4.53 4.68
N GLN A 376 10.58 -3.93 5.76
CA GLN A 376 10.67 -2.50 5.98
C GLN A 376 11.06 -2.24 7.44
N VAL A 377 11.86 -1.20 7.67
CA VAL A 377 12.19 -0.73 9.02
C VAL A 377 11.84 0.74 9.12
N PHE A 378 10.96 1.08 10.06
CA PHE A 378 10.58 2.46 10.38
C PHE A 378 10.96 2.78 11.83
N ALA A 379 11.45 3.99 12.07
CA ALA A 379 11.78 4.41 13.43
C ALA A 379 11.62 5.91 13.66
N LYS A 380 11.37 6.27 14.91
CA LYS A 380 11.36 7.63 15.44
C LYS A 380 12.01 7.71 16.80
N THR A 381 12.52 8.89 17.14
CA THR A 381 13.05 9.20 18.47
C THR A 381 11.97 9.91 19.26
N GLU A 382 11.59 9.35 20.41
CA GLU A 382 10.65 9.94 21.34
C GLU A 382 11.29 11.12 22.10
N PRO A 383 10.51 12.04 22.68
CA PRO A 383 11.03 13.25 23.35
C PRO A 383 12.01 12.99 24.50
N ASP A 384 11.96 11.81 25.13
CA ASP A 384 12.88 11.40 26.20
C ASP A 384 14.21 10.83 25.68
N GLY A 385 14.34 10.67 24.36
CA GLY A 385 15.52 10.15 23.68
C GLY A 385 15.50 8.64 23.41
N ASP A 386 14.44 7.93 23.83
CA ASP A 386 14.22 6.55 23.42
C ASP A 386 13.91 6.49 21.92
N VAL A 387 14.17 5.34 21.29
CA VAL A 387 13.77 5.11 19.89
C VAL A 387 12.71 4.03 19.82
N VAL A 388 11.60 4.32 19.15
CA VAL A 388 10.63 3.30 18.76
C VAL A 388 10.95 2.85 17.34
N VAL A 389 11.06 1.54 17.12
CA VAL A 389 11.38 0.92 15.84
C VAL A 389 10.41 -0.22 15.53
N GLY A 390 9.81 -0.18 14.35
CA GLY A 390 9.05 -1.28 13.78
C GLY A 390 9.89 -2.07 12.78
N LEU A 391 10.02 -3.37 13.02
CA LEU A 391 10.64 -4.34 12.12
C LEU A 391 9.51 -5.09 11.41
N PHE A 392 9.25 -4.75 10.15
CA PHE A 392 8.12 -5.26 9.37
C PHE A 392 8.61 -6.29 8.35
N ASN A 393 7.88 -7.41 8.27
CA ASN A 393 8.02 -8.38 7.21
C ASN A 393 6.85 -8.21 6.25
N THR A 394 7.11 -7.78 5.02
CA THR A 394 6.08 -7.62 3.99
C THR A 394 5.96 -8.85 3.08
N GLY A 395 6.86 -9.83 3.25
CA GLY A 395 6.83 -11.10 2.51
C GLY A 395 5.90 -12.15 3.12
N SER A 396 5.72 -13.25 2.38
CA SER A 396 4.75 -14.30 2.64
C SER A 396 5.22 -15.41 3.58
N ALA A 397 6.46 -15.37 4.06
CA ALA A 397 7.03 -16.34 5.00
C ALA A 397 7.70 -15.65 6.20
N PRO A 398 7.72 -16.26 7.40
CA PRO A 398 8.39 -15.67 8.57
C PRO A 398 9.89 -15.48 8.33
N ARG A 399 10.47 -14.30 8.56
CA ARG A 399 11.91 -14.06 8.31
C ARG A 399 12.58 -13.26 9.41
N GLU A 400 13.91 -13.16 9.38
CA GLU A 400 14.62 -12.17 10.19
C GLU A 400 14.46 -10.79 9.56
N VAL A 401 14.12 -9.79 10.37
CA VAL A 401 14.23 -8.36 10.03
C VAL A 401 15.13 -7.70 11.08
N ALA A 402 16.05 -6.83 10.65
CA ALA A 402 17.09 -6.31 11.54
C ALA A 402 17.53 -4.87 11.20
N THR A 403 18.06 -4.21 12.21
CA THR A 403 18.73 -2.91 12.14
C THR A 403 19.81 -2.82 13.22
N THR A 404 20.39 -1.63 13.43
CA THR A 404 21.38 -1.38 14.48
C THR A 404 21.04 -0.11 15.25
N ALA A 405 21.45 -0.04 16.51
CA ALA A 405 21.29 1.16 17.34
C ALA A 405 21.91 2.40 16.66
N GLY A 406 23.05 2.24 15.97
CA GLY A 406 23.67 3.32 15.21
C GLY A 406 22.82 3.80 14.02
N ALA A 407 22.23 2.89 13.25
CA ALA A 407 21.31 3.24 12.16
C ALA A 407 20.03 3.94 12.66
N LEU A 408 19.61 3.61 13.87
CA LEU A 408 18.50 4.27 14.58
C LEU A 408 18.86 5.65 15.13
N GLY A 409 20.13 6.05 15.08
CA GLY A 409 20.61 7.33 15.63
C GLY A 409 20.80 7.33 17.15
N LEU A 410 20.73 6.16 17.80
CA LEU A 410 21.02 6.04 19.23
C LEU A 410 22.52 6.25 19.49
N PRO A 411 22.90 6.97 20.57
CA PRO A 411 24.28 7.04 21.01
C PRO A 411 24.87 5.66 21.30
N SER A 412 26.18 5.52 21.15
CA SER A 412 26.89 4.31 21.59
C SER A 412 26.67 4.10 23.08
N ALA A 413 26.14 2.92 23.42
CA ALA A 413 25.89 2.50 24.79
C ALA A 413 26.59 1.17 25.06
N ARG A 414 26.67 0.79 26.34
CA ARG A 414 27.24 -0.50 26.73
C ARG A 414 26.31 -1.67 26.40
N ASP A 415 25.01 -1.42 26.53
CA ASP A 415 23.93 -2.37 26.30
C ASP A 415 22.66 -1.58 25.96
N TYR A 416 21.72 -2.18 25.25
CA TYR A 416 20.45 -1.56 24.86
C TYR A 416 19.29 -2.39 25.41
N ALA A 417 18.34 -1.75 26.09
CA ALA A 417 17.10 -2.38 26.52
C ALA A 417 16.08 -2.32 25.38
N LEU A 418 15.51 -3.47 25.02
CA LEU A 418 14.50 -3.61 23.96
C LEU A 418 13.20 -4.07 24.62
N ARG A 419 12.19 -3.21 24.65
CA ARG A 419 10.84 -3.57 25.13
C ARG A 419 9.91 -3.76 23.94
N ASP A 420 9.45 -4.99 23.72
CA ASP A 420 8.41 -5.29 22.74
C ASP A 420 7.08 -4.69 23.22
N LEU A 421 6.49 -3.80 22.42
CA LEU A 421 5.28 -3.06 22.81
C LEU A 421 4.00 -3.89 22.69
N TRP A 422 4.04 -5.02 21.98
CA TRP A 422 2.93 -5.97 21.89
C TRP A 422 3.01 -7.02 22.99
N SER A 423 4.15 -7.68 23.16
CA SER A 423 4.31 -8.76 24.15
C SER A 423 4.71 -8.27 25.54
N ARG A 424 5.18 -7.02 25.65
CA ARG A 424 5.79 -6.41 26.86
C ARG A 424 7.03 -7.14 27.37
N GLN A 425 7.59 -8.05 26.58
CA GLN A 425 8.85 -8.72 26.89
C GLN A 425 10.00 -7.70 26.84
N LEU A 426 10.94 -7.87 27.77
CA LEU A 426 12.17 -7.07 27.83
C LEU A 426 13.36 -7.95 27.46
N THR A 427 14.03 -7.58 26.38
CA THR A 427 15.30 -8.17 25.94
C THR A 427 16.43 -7.13 25.97
N GLU A 428 17.64 -7.59 25.72
CA GLU A 428 18.86 -6.78 25.74
C GLU A 428 19.71 -7.03 24.49
N SER A 429 20.39 -6.00 24.01
CA SER A 429 21.20 -6.04 22.79
C SER A 429 22.53 -5.30 22.96
N ALA A 430 23.61 -5.87 22.43
CA ALA A 430 24.90 -5.22 22.30
C ALA A 430 24.95 -4.17 21.16
N GLY A 431 23.84 -3.93 20.45
CA GLY A 431 23.70 -2.86 19.45
C GLY A 431 23.09 -3.31 18.11
N ARG A 432 22.97 -4.61 17.85
CA ARG A 432 22.18 -5.14 16.73
C ARG A 432 20.77 -5.44 17.20
N ILE A 433 19.76 -4.88 16.54
CA ILE A 433 18.36 -5.02 16.92
C ILE A 433 17.69 -5.85 15.85
N ALA A 434 17.22 -7.04 16.19
CA ALA A 434 16.58 -7.92 15.22
C ALA A 434 15.43 -8.71 15.82
N ALA A 435 14.61 -9.28 14.94
CA ALA A 435 13.56 -10.19 15.34
C ALA A 435 13.24 -11.18 14.23
N ASN A 436 12.73 -12.34 14.64
CA ASN A 436 12.01 -13.25 13.76
C ASN A 436 10.57 -12.78 13.64
N VAL A 437 10.21 -12.23 12.49
CA VAL A 437 8.92 -11.60 12.22
C VAL A 437 8.06 -12.54 11.36
N PRO A 438 6.82 -12.88 11.77
CA PRO A 438 5.88 -13.67 10.96
C PRO A 438 5.62 -13.07 9.58
N ALA A 439 5.09 -13.85 8.64
CA ALA A 439 4.62 -13.34 7.35
C ALA A 439 3.64 -12.19 7.57
N HIS A 440 3.84 -11.08 6.85
CA HIS A 440 3.05 -9.84 6.97
C HIS A 440 3.02 -9.23 8.39
N GLY A 441 3.89 -9.70 9.30
CA GLY A 441 3.89 -9.31 10.70
C GLY A 441 4.83 -8.15 11.02
N VAL A 442 4.84 -7.79 12.30
CA VAL A 442 5.69 -6.75 12.86
C VAL A 442 6.19 -7.14 14.25
N VAL A 443 7.43 -6.71 14.57
CA VAL A 443 7.89 -6.57 15.94
C VAL A 443 8.17 -5.08 16.19
N LEU A 444 7.53 -4.52 17.22
CA LEU A 444 7.60 -3.10 17.56
C LEU A 444 8.34 -2.95 18.90
N TYR A 445 9.56 -2.41 18.85
CA TYR A 445 10.39 -2.21 20.03
C TYR A 445 10.44 -0.74 20.43
N ARG A 446 10.43 -0.45 21.73
CA ARG A 446 11.05 0.75 22.30
C ARG A 446 12.46 0.39 22.79
N VAL A 447 13.44 1.20 22.37
CA VAL A 447 14.87 0.92 22.54
C VAL A 447 15.54 2.05 23.31
N HIS A 448 16.21 1.70 24.40
CA HIS A 448 16.92 2.64 25.26
C HIS A 448 18.39 2.22 25.45
N GLY A 449 19.32 3.16 25.30
CA GLY A 449 20.75 2.93 25.56
C GLY A 449 21.09 2.98 27.06
N THR A 450 21.74 1.94 27.56
CA THR A 450 22.07 1.80 29.00
C THR A 450 23.58 1.82 29.28
N ARG A 451 23.95 2.34 30.45
CA ARG A 451 25.35 2.36 30.94
C ARG A 451 25.77 1.05 31.61
N HIS A 452 24.80 0.27 32.06
CA HIS A 452 24.99 -1.01 32.74
C HIS A 452 24.15 -2.08 32.06
N PRO A 453 24.58 -3.35 32.05
CA PRO A 453 23.80 -4.43 31.45
C PRO A 453 22.38 -4.49 32.02
N VAL A 454 21.40 -4.75 31.16
CA VAL A 454 19.97 -4.73 31.51
C VAL A 454 19.62 -5.92 32.40
N GLY A 455 19.75 -5.79 33.72
CA GLY A 455 19.55 -6.89 34.67
C GLY A 455 18.23 -7.66 34.45
N GLY A 456 18.30 -9.00 34.40
CA GLY A 456 17.13 -9.87 34.26
C GLY A 456 16.54 -10.01 32.86
N ALA A 457 16.90 -9.14 31.89
CA ALA A 457 16.48 -9.27 30.50
C ALA A 457 17.21 -10.42 29.78
N ALA A 458 16.52 -11.11 28.87
CA ALA A 458 17.10 -12.12 28.01
C ALA A 458 17.85 -11.47 26.84
N PRO A 459 18.97 -12.05 26.36
CA PRO A 459 19.64 -11.60 25.15
C PRO A 459 18.68 -11.63 23.97
N ASP A 460 18.71 -10.59 23.15
CA ASP A 460 18.09 -10.61 21.84
C ASP A 460 18.79 -11.67 21.00
N VAL A 461 18.02 -12.63 20.50
CA VAL A 461 18.52 -13.77 19.73
C VAL A 461 17.63 -13.90 18.52
N SER A 462 18.25 -14.01 17.36
CA SER A 462 17.56 -14.12 16.09
C SER A 462 18.05 -15.31 15.28
N LEU A 463 17.18 -15.81 14.41
CA LEU A 463 17.47 -16.91 13.50
C LEU A 463 17.23 -16.46 12.05
N ALA A 464 18.21 -16.56 11.18
CA ALA A 464 18.05 -16.30 9.74
C ALA A 464 18.24 -17.59 8.93
N LEU A 465 17.59 -17.64 7.75
CA LEU A 465 17.85 -18.63 6.72
C LEU A 465 18.42 -17.89 5.50
N ASP A 466 19.71 -18.09 5.24
CA ASP A 466 20.41 -17.42 4.14
C ASP A 466 20.61 -18.42 2.99
N TRP A 467 19.77 -18.33 1.96
CA TRP A 467 19.91 -19.18 0.78
C TRP A 467 21.02 -18.69 -0.14
N ALA A 468 21.91 -19.61 -0.50
CA ALA A 468 22.94 -19.32 -1.49
C ALA A 468 22.28 -19.07 -2.85
N PRO A 469 22.75 -18.07 -3.62
CA PRO A 469 22.31 -17.87 -5.00
C PRO A 469 22.47 -19.16 -5.79
N ALA A 470 21.42 -19.56 -6.49
CA ALA A 470 21.43 -20.72 -7.37
C ALA A 470 20.43 -20.49 -8.52
N PRO A 471 20.67 -21.07 -9.71
CA PRO A 471 19.73 -21.04 -10.82
C PRO A 471 18.32 -21.40 -10.36
N SER A 472 17.29 -20.71 -10.84
CA SER A 472 15.91 -20.93 -10.38
C SER A 472 15.43 -22.37 -10.61
N ASP A 473 16.03 -23.11 -11.55
CA ASP A 473 15.75 -24.52 -11.84
C ASP A 473 16.50 -25.55 -11.01
N SER A 474 17.40 -25.11 -10.11
CA SER A 474 18.16 -26.04 -9.29
C SER A 474 17.29 -26.72 -8.22
N THR A 475 17.17 -28.04 -8.31
CA THR A 475 16.55 -28.90 -7.29
C THR A 475 17.47 -29.13 -6.08
N THR A 476 18.74 -28.76 -6.18
CA THR A 476 19.68 -28.78 -5.05
C THR A 476 20.02 -27.35 -4.66
N ARG A 477 19.79 -27.02 -3.39
CA ARG A 477 19.98 -25.69 -2.82
C ARG A 477 20.89 -25.78 -1.60
N THR A 478 21.58 -24.68 -1.31
CA THR A 478 22.34 -24.54 -0.07
C THR A 478 21.71 -23.43 0.73
N VAL A 479 21.41 -23.68 2.00
CA VAL A 479 20.94 -22.67 2.95
C VAL A 479 21.84 -22.68 4.17
N THR A 480 22.25 -21.49 4.60
CA THR A 480 22.94 -21.32 5.88
C THR A 480 21.94 -20.83 6.90
N ALA A 481 21.65 -21.64 7.90
CA ALA A 481 20.85 -21.18 9.01
C ALA A 481 21.78 -20.54 10.06
N VAL A 482 21.43 -19.34 10.51
CA VAL A 482 22.29 -18.49 11.35
C VAL A 482 21.55 -18.13 12.64
N LEU A 483 21.94 -18.72 13.76
CA LEU A 483 21.47 -18.35 15.09
C LEU A 483 22.43 -17.33 15.71
N SER A 484 22.01 -16.07 15.77
CA SER A 484 22.80 -14.95 16.26
C SER A 484 22.43 -14.58 17.69
N ASP A 485 23.44 -14.43 18.55
CA ASP A 485 23.28 -13.80 19.86
C ASP A 485 23.58 -12.31 19.70
N ASN A 486 22.53 -11.49 19.63
CA ASN A 486 22.64 -10.05 19.51
C ASN A 486 22.78 -9.37 20.87
N GLY A 487 22.60 -10.11 21.97
CA GLY A 487 22.75 -9.63 23.34
C GLY A 487 24.20 -9.37 23.75
N SER A 488 24.36 -8.72 24.89
CA SER A 488 25.64 -8.54 25.59
C SER A 488 26.00 -9.75 26.45
N ARG A 489 25.01 -10.57 26.86
CA ARG A 489 25.24 -11.80 27.63
C ARG A 489 25.12 -13.05 26.78
N PRO A 490 26.04 -14.02 26.96
CA PRO A 490 26.07 -15.21 26.14
C PRO A 490 24.85 -16.13 26.35
N VAL A 491 24.37 -16.70 25.26
CA VAL A 491 23.48 -17.88 25.30
C VAL A 491 24.27 -19.19 25.34
N THR A 492 23.65 -20.23 25.88
CA THR A 492 24.27 -21.56 26.07
C THR A 492 23.37 -22.69 25.57
N ASP A 493 23.93 -23.90 25.43
CA ASP A 493 23.19 -25.10 24.98
C ASP A 493 22.40 -24.85 23.69
N ALA A 494 23.02 -24.12 22.76
CA ALA A 494 22.43 -23.73 21.51
C ALA A 494 22.42 -24.91 20.53
N ALA A 495 21.32 -25.11 19.83
CA ALA A 495 21.17 -26.12 18.81
C ALA A 495 20.30 -25.58 17.66
N LEU A 496 20.66 -25.95 16.43
CA LEU A 496 19.97 -25.54 15.22
C LEU A 496 19.58 -26.77 14.39
N THR A 497 18.36 -26.75 13.87
CA THR A 497 17.85 -27.74 12.92
C THR A 497 17.12 -27.04 11.76
N LEU A 498 17.13 -27.66 10.58
CA LEU A 498 16.32 -27.25 9.44
C LEU A 498 15.34 -28.36 9.08
N THR A 499 14.08 -27.99 8.86
CA THR A 499 13.03 -28.87 8.34
C THR A 499 12.48 -28.30 7.03
N GLY A 500 11.93 -29.16 6.19
CA GLY A 500 11.30 -28.80 4.91
C GLY A 500 10.12 -29.72 4.60
N PRO A 501 9.49 -29.58 3.43
CA PRO A 501 8.30 -30.34 3.09
C PRO A 501 8.64 -31.82 2.88
N SER A 502 7.59 -32.66 2.87
CA SER A 502 7.73 -34.10 2.64
C SER A 502 8.50 -34.40 1.34
N GLY A 503 9.41 -35.38 1.40
CA GLY A 503 10.26 -35.78 0.28
C GLY A 503 11.60 -35.04 0.17
N THR A 504 11.74 -33.87 0.80
CA THR A 504 13.00 -33.12 0.80
C THR A 504 14.09 -33.82 1.59
N LYS A 505 15.26 -33.98 0.99
CA LYS A 505 16.46 -34.48 1.67
C LYS A 505 17.31 -33.31 2.17
N ILE A 506 17.47 -33.21 3.48
CA ILE A 506 18.28 -32.19 4.13
C ILE A 506 19.49 -32.86 4.78
N THR A 507 20.69 -32.43 4.42
CA THR A 507 21.94 -32.94 4.99
C THR A 507 22.86 -31.80 5.39
N THR A 508 23.67 -32.00 6.43
CA THR A 508 24.71 -31.06 6.84
C THR A 508 25.94 -31.82 7.31
N ARG A 509 27.11 -31.21 7.15
CA ARG A 509 28.38 -31.67 7.73
C ARG A 509 28.85 -30.75 8.86
N ASP A 510 28.14 -29.65 9.08
CA ASP A 510 28.50 -28.65 10.07
C ASP A 510 28.06 -29.08 11.47
N VAL A 511 28.72 -28.52 12.48
CA VAL A 511 28.36 -28.73 13.87
C VAL A 511 27.05 -27.99 14.17
N THR A 512 26.00 -28.72 14.51
CA THR A 512 24.65 -28.17 14.73
C THR A 512 24.41 -27.66 16.16
N ARG A 513 25.42 -27.73 17.04
CA ARG A 513 25.31 -27.36 18.45
C ARG A 513 26.49 -26.51 18.90
N ALA A 514 26.22 -25.51 19.73
CA ALA A 514 27.23 -24.73 20.41
C ALA A 514 26.98 -24.75 21.91
N ARG A 515 28.03 -25.04 22.70
CA ARG A 515 27.95 -24.96 24.17
C ARG A 515 27.66 -23.53 24.62
N THR A 516 28.25 -22.55 23.93
CA THR A 516 28.13 -21.13 24.22
C THR A 516 28.22 -20.35 22.92
N ILE A 517 27.32 -19.40 22.72
CA ILE A 517 27.45 -18.34 21.73
C ILE A 517 27.65 -17.06 22.54
N ARG A 518 28.68 -16.27 22.22
CA ARG A 518 28.93 -14.99 22.89
C ARG A 518 28.19 -13.89 22.15
N GLY A 519 27.85 -12.82 22.85
CA GLY A 519 27.27 -11.62 22.26
C GLY A 519 28.04 -11.13 21.04
N GLY A 520 27.31 -10.84 19.96
CA GLY A 520 27.87 -10.45 18.65
C GLY A 520 28.38 -11.61 17.80
N HIS A 521 28.25 -12.86 18.25
CA HIS A 521 28.60 -14.06 17.48
C HIS A 521 27.38 -14.89 17.12
N ALA A 522 27.56 -15.85 16.22
CA ALA A 522 26.49 -16.73 15.74
C ALA A 522 26.94 -18.19 15.62
N LEU A 523 26.00 -19.10 15.79
CA LEU A 523 26.11 -20.48 15.31
C LEU A 523 25.58 -20.51 13.86
N LYS A 524 26.45 -20.83 12.91
CA LYS A 524 26.12 -20.96 11.49
C LYS A 524 26.18 -22.42 11.08
N VAL A 525 25.14 -22.90 10.41
CA VAL A 525 25.05 -24.28 9.94
C VAL A 525 24.59 -24.28 8.48
N ALA A 526 25.46 -24.70 7.57
CA ALA A 526 25.12 -24.88 6.17
C ALA A 526 24.44 -26.24 5.96
N TYR A 527 23.29 -26.21 5.29
CA TYR A 527 22.54 -27.39 4.86
C TYR A 527 22.55 -27.49 3.34
N SER A 528 22.79 -28.70 2.84
CA SER A 528 22.46 -29.05 1.46
C SER A 528 21.05 -29.65 1.44
N VAL A 529 20.19 -29.03 0.64
CA VAL A 529 18.77 -29.33 0.52
C VAL A 529 18.50 -29.82 -0.90
N SER A 530 17.99 -31.05 -1.02
CA SER A 530 17.52 -31.60 -2.28
C SER A 530 15.99 -31.65 -2.27
N ILE A 531 15.39 -30.82 -3.11
CA ILE A 531 13.96 -30.62 -3.27
C ILE A 531 13.45 -31.61 -4.32
N PRO A 532 12.39 -32.39 -4.05
CA PRO A 532 11.82 -33.29 -5.05
C PRO A 532 11.35 -32.50 -6.29
N PRO A 533 11.55 -33.03 -7.51
CA PRO A 533 10.92 -32.47 -8.70
C PRO A 533 9.40 -32.41 -8.52
N SER A 534 8.79 -31.31 -8.96
CA SER A 534 7.34 -31.12 -8.95
C SER A 534 6.75 -31.35 -10.35
N ALA A 535 5.45 -31.62 -10.45
CA ALA A 535 4.74 -31.54 -11.72
C ALA A 535 4.15 -30.13 -11.96
N LYS A 536 4.10 -29.29 -10.91
CA LYS A 536 3.58 -27.92 -10.97
C LYS A 536 4.66 -26.97 -11.48
N LEU A 537 4.24 -26.02 -12.31
CA LEU A 537 5.05 -24.85 -12.67
C LEU A 537 5.29 -24.01 -11.41
N PHE A 538 6.47 -23.39 -11.31
CA PHE A 538 6.88 -22.53 -10.18
C PHE A 538 6.61 -23.13 -8.78
N ALA A 539 6.94 -24.41 -8.61
CA ALA A 539 6.68 -25.11 -7.37
C ALA A 539 7.46 -24.48 -6.20
N SER A 540 6.71 -24.06 -5.18
CA SER A 540 7.25 -23.48 -3.96
C SER A 540 7.38 -24.53 -2.85
N SER A 541 8.41 -24.41 -2.03
CA SER A 541 8.69 -25.29 -0.90
C SER A 541 9.05 -24.48 0.34
N ASP A 542 8.28 -24.67 1.42
CA ASP A 542 8.49 -23.96 2.67
C ASP A 542 9.49 -24.69 3.57
N PHE A 543 10.49 -23.96 4.02
CA PHE A 543 11.51 -24.43 4.94
C PHE A 543 11.37 -23.72 6.28
N GLN A 544 11.73 -24.43 7.35
CA GLN A 544 11.70 -23.87 8.69
C GLN A 544 12.99 -24.21 9.42
N GLY A 545 13.75 -23.17 9.77
CA GLY A 545 14.79 -23.24 10.77
C GLY A 545 14.16 -23.29 12.16
N THR A 546 14.64 -24.18 13.01
CA THR A 546 14.34 -24.17 14.44
C THR A 546 15.66 -24.07 15.20
N ALA A 547 15.74 -23.06 16.07
CA ALA A 547 16.82 -22.91 17.02
C ALA A 547 16.31 -23.14 18.44
N SER A 548 17.19 -23.61 19.31
CA SER A 548 16.92 -23.70 20.74
C SER A 548 18.16 -23.34 21.53
N TYR A 549 18.01 -22.64 22.64
CA TYR A 549 19.12 -22.16 23.47
C TYR A 549 18.67 -21.96 24.93
N ARG A 550 19.60 -21.63 25.81
CA ARG A 550 19.37 -21.26 27.20
C ARG A 550 20.03 -19.93 27.52
N PHE A 551 19.45 -19.22 28.47
CA PHE A 551 20.03 -18.02 29.03
C PHE A 551 19.89 -18.02 30.55
N GLY A 552 20.96 -17.71 31.27
CA GLY A 552 20.98 -17.67 32.74
C GLY A 552 20.47 -18.98 33.36
N SER A 553 19.61 -18.86 34.37
CA SER A 553 18.90 -19.99 35.00
C SER A 553 17.57 -20.32 34.32
N ALA A 554 17.22 -19.64 33.22
CA ALA A 554 15.96 -19.84 32.53
C ALA A 554 15.88 -21.22 31.85
N GLY A 555 14.65 -21.64 31.57
CA GLY A 555 14.38 -22.82 30.76
C GLY A 555 14.95 -22.72 29.34
N LYS A 556 14.83 -23.80 28.58
CA LYS A 556 15.25 -23.83 27.19
C LYS A 556 14.24 -23.03 26.34
N THR A 557 14.74 -22.02 25.63
CA THR A 557 13.98 -21.18 24.70
C THR A 557 14.04 -21.78 23.29
N ARG A 558 13.00 -21.56 22.48
CA ARG A 558 12.90 -21.98 21.09
C ARG A 558 12.59 -20.78 20.19
N LEU A 559 13.24 -20.71 19.03
CA LEU A 559 12.99 -19.74 17.97
C LEU A 559 12.78 -20.46 16.65
N THR A 560 12.06 -19.82 15.73
CA THR A 560 11.83 -20.34 14.38
C THR A 560 11.93 -19.24 13.34
N ALA A 561 12.47 -19.58 12.18
CA ALA A 561 12.49 -18.76 10.98
C ALA A 561 11.99 -19.61 9.81
N GLY A 562 11.18 -19.03 8.93
CA GLY A 562 10.70 -19.66 7.71
C GLY A 562 11.41 -19.11 6.48
N ASP A 563 11.31 -19.82 5.37
CA ASP A 563 11.54 -19.24 4.04
C ASP A 563 10.89 -20.12 2.98
N THR A 564 10.51 -19.55 1.84
CA THR A 564 9.84 -20.26 0.75
C THR A 564 10.71 -20.20 -0.50
N ILE A 565 11.10 -21.37 -1.01
CA ILE A 565 11.91 -21.48 -2.21
C ILE A 565 11.06 -21.95 -3.38
N THR A 566 11.00 -21.12 -4.42
CA THR A 566 10.46 -21.51 -5.73
C THR A 566 11.55 -22.21 -6.54
N VAL A 567 11.25 -23.41 -7.04
CA VAL A 567 12.08 -24.12 -8.02
C VAL A 567 11.34 -24.15 -9.35
N ASN A 568 11.95 -23.53 -10.35
CA ASN A 568 11.47 -23.56 -11.72
C ASN A 568 11.85 -24.88 -12.37
N HIS A 569 11.19 -25.23 -13.45
CA HIS A 569 11.66 -26.31 -14.32
C HIS A 569 12.32 -25.70 -15.55
N GLN A 570 13.54 -26.15 -15.87
CA GLN A 570 14.27 -25.61 -17.00
C GLN A 570 13.43 -25.70 -18.29
N VAL A 571 13.28 -24.58 -18.99
CA VAL A 571 12.74 -24.59 -20.35
C VAL A 571 13.80 -25.19 -21.27
N THR A 572 13.41 -26.24 -21.99
CA THR A 572 14.30 -27.06 -22.82
C THR A 572 14.03 -26.86 -24.30
N ALA A 573 15.02 -27.20 -25.12
CA ALA A 573 14.88 -27.19 -26.57
C ALA A 573 13.66 -28.04 -27.02
N PRO A 574 12.92 -27.62 -28.06
CA PRO A 574 13.25 -26.53 -28.99
C PRO A 574 12.91 -25.11 -28.50
N TYR A 575 12.27 -24.97 -27.34
CA TYR A 575 11.90 -23.65 -26.80
C TYR A 575 13.13 -22.84 -26.36
N ARG A 576 13.01 -21.52 -26.54
CA ARG A 576 13.92 -20.50 -25.99
C ARG A 576 13.13 -19.54 -25.12
N THR A 577 13.82 -18.80 -24.27
CA THR A 577 13.20 -17.78 -23.40
C THR A 577 13.82 -16.42 -23.67
N PHE A 578 13.02 -15.38 -23.57
CA PHE A 578 13.45 -13.98 -23.66
C PHE A 578 12.56 -13.12 -22.77
N ALA A 579 13.12 -12.05 -22.21
CA ALA A 579 12.33 -11.02 -21.56
C ALA A 579 12.97 -9.66 -21.77
N SER A 580 12.13 -8.63 -21.99
CA SER A 580 12.56 -7.24 -21.98
C SER A 580 12.57 -6.64 -20.57
N THR A 581 11.96 -7.34 -19.60
CA THR A 581 11.85 -6.95 -18.18
C THR A 581 12.20 -8.13 -17.25
N THR A 582 11.96 -7.97 -15.94
CA THR A 582 12.08 -9.07 -14.98
C THR A 582 11.09 -10.19 -15.31
N ALA A 583 11.62 -11.37 -15.66
CA ALA A 583 10.80 -12.55 -15.88
C ALA A 583 11.46 -13.85 -15.36
N SER A 584 10.64 -14.87 -15.13
CA SER A 584 11.07 -16.23 -14.87
C SER A 584 10.17 -17.23 -15.60
N PHE A 585 10.76 -18.35 -16.01
CA PHE A 585 10.11 -19.33 -16.87
C PHE A 585 10.14 -20.72 -16.23
N SER A 586 9.16 -21.55 -16.55
CA SER A 586 9.10 -22.94 -16.08
C SER A 586 8.48 -23.86 -17.15
N GLN A 587 8.95 -25.10 -17.29
CA GLN A 587 8.37 -26.11 -18.20
C GLN A 587 8.08 -27.44 -17.49
N SER A 588 6.86 -27.96 -17.58
CA SER A 588 6.49 -29.29 -17.05
C SER A 588 5.72 -30.09 -18.10
N GLY A 589 6.42 -31.01 -18.78
CA GLY A 589 5.86 -31.71 -19.93
C GLY A 589 5.52 -30.73 -21.05
N THR A 590 4.23 -30.69 -21.43
CA THR A 590 3.68 -29.75 -22.41
C THR A 590 3.28 -28.40 -21.81
N ARG A 591 3.30 -28.28 -20.47
CA ARG A 591 2.95 -27.05 -19.77
C ARG A 591 4.12 -26.08 -19.74
N LEU A 592 3.85 -24.81 -20.00
CA LEU A 592 4.81 -23.72 -19.99
C LEU A 592 4.27 -22.59 -19.11
N GLY A 593 5.08 -22.11 -18.18
CA GLY A 593 4.73 -21.02 -17.27
C GLY A 593 5.62 -19.82 -17.48
N ILE A 594 5.03 -18.63 -17.43
CA ILE A 594 5.72 -17.35 -17.55
C ILE A 594 5.29 -16.46 -16.38
N ARG A 595 6.25 -16.05 -15.57
CA ARG A 595 6.09 -14.96 -14.60
C ARG A 595 6.86 -13.75 -15.11
N ALA A 596 6.20 -12.67 -15.51
CA ALA A 596 6.87 -11.46 -15.99
C ALA A 596 6.21 -10.17 -15.46
N GLN A 597 7.04 -9.14 -15.37
CA GLN A 597 6.60 -7.76 -15.17
C GLN A 597 6.47 -7.07 -16.53
N GLY A 598 5.73 -5.97 -16.59
CA GLY A 598 5.77 -5.08 -17.74
C GLY A 598 4.66 -4.05 -17.70
N ALA A 599 4.93 -2.87 -18.27
CA ALA A 599 3.97 -1.78 -18.39
C ALA A 599 2.91 -2.08 -19.45
N ASP A 600 3.29 -2.55 -20.64
CA ASP A 600 2.37 -2.96 -21.70
C ASP A 600 3.10 -3.65 -22.89
N LEU A 601 2.33 -4.12 -23.87
CA LEU A 601 2.75 -4.52 -25.23
C LEU A 601 2.28 -3.53 -26.32
N TYR A 602 1.41 -2.57 -25.99
CA TYR A 602 0.70 -1.73 -26.94
C TYR A 602 1.18 -0.27 -26.91
N ASN A 603 0.90 0.48 -27.99
CA ASN A 603 1.10 1.93 -28.08
C ASN A 603 2.54 2.38 -27.78
N GLY A 604 3.51 1.68 -28.36
CA GLY A 604 4.94 2.00 -28.26
C GLY A 604 5.64 1.51 -27.00
N THR A 605 5.00 0.64 -26.21
CA THR A 605 5.62 -0.09 -25.09
C THR A 605 5.78 -1.56 -25.45
N ASN A 606 6.95 -2.15 -25.19
CA ASN A 606 7.26 -3.55 -25.54
C ASN A 606 7.86 -4.31 -24.35
N GLU A 607 7.11 -4.43 -23.26
CA GLU A 607 7.57 -5.01 -22.00
C GLU A 607 6.90 -6.37 -21.73
N TYR A 608 7.67 -7.46 -21.86
CA TYR A 608 7.14 -8.83 -21.76
C TYR A 608 8.19 -9.87 -21.39
N GLY A 609 7.70 -11.03 -20.93
CA GLY A 609 8.44 -12.30 -20.95
C GLY A 609 7.83 -13.25 -21.98
N THR A 610 8.66 -14.03 -22.68
CA THR A 610 8.22 -14.99 -23.69
C THR A 610 8.97 -16.32 -23.64
N VAL A 611 8.24 -17.41 -23.92
CA VAL A 611 8.78 -18.73 -24.29
C VAL A 611 8.45 -18.98 -25.75
N TYR A 612 9.46 -19.13 -26.61
CA TYR A 612 9.28 -19.08 -28.06
C TYR A 612 10.03 -20.15 -28.84
N LEU A 613 9.56 -20.38 -30.07
CA LEU A 613 10.18 -21.24 -31.08
C LEU A 613 10.78 -20.35 -32.18
N PRO A 614 12.11 -20.35 -32.36
CA PRO A 614 12.73 -19.49 -33.33
C PRO A 614 12.45 -19.94 -34.77
N GLY A 615 11.99 -19.01 -35.62
CA GLY A 615 11.72 -19.24 -37.05
C GLY A 615 10.65 -20.29 -37.35
N ALA A 616 9.78 -20.62 -36.40
CA ALA A 616 8.81 -21.70 -36.55
C ALA A 616 7.50 -21.27 -37.23
N GLU A 617 7.21 -19.96 -37.27
CA GLU A 617 6.01 -19.44 -37.94
C GLU A 617 6.32 -19.12 -39.40
N HIS A 618 5.58 -19.73 -40.32
CA HIS A 618 5.73 -19.57 -41.77
C HIS A 618 4.38 -19.68 -42.49
N ASP A 619 4.33 -19.41 -43.78
CA ASP A 619 3.11 -19.56 -44.57
C ASP A 619 2.44 -20.94 -44.39
N GLY A 620 1.13 -20.96 -44.17
CA GLY A 620 0.33 -22.14 -43.82
C GLY A 620 0.32 -22.51 -42.33
N SER A 621 1.10 -21.83 -41.48
CA SER A 621 1.17 -22.18 -40.05
C SER A 621 -0.17 -22.03 -39.34
N VAL A 622 -0.47 -23.03 -38.50
CA VAL A 622 -1.54 -23.02 -37.51
C VAL A 622 -0.90 -23.17 -36.14
N THR A 623 -0.86 -22.07 -35.40
CA THR A 623 -0.32 -22.02 -34.05
C THR A 623 -1.45 -22.09 -33.04
N THR A 624 -1.40 -23.03 -32.10
CA THR A 624 -2.42 -23.22 -31.06
C THR A 624 -1.82 -23.36 -29.67
N VAL A 625 -2.52 -22.86 -28.67
CA VAL A 625 -2.18 -23.07 -27.26
C VAL A 625 -3.44 -23.05 -26.39
N LYS A 626 -3.40 -23.80 -25.29
CA LYS A 626 -4.34 -23.64 -24.18
C LYS A 626 -3.73 -22.69 -23.15
N LEU A 627 -4.43 -21.61 -22.84
CA LEU A 627 -4.12 -20.73 -21.71
C LEU A 627 -4.91 -21.23 -20.50
N ASP A 628 -4.24 -21.91 -19.57
CA ASP A 628 -4.84 -22.50 -18.37
C ASP A 628 -5.32 -21.42 -17.40
N SER A 629 -4.50 -20.40 -17.17
CA SER A 629 -4.78 -19.28 -16.28
C SER A 629 -3.86 -18.10 -16.54
N GLN A 630 -4.31 -16.90 -16.16
CA GLN A 630 -3.52 -15.68 -16.06
C GLN A 630 -3.86 -14.95 -14.76
N SER A 631 -2.87 -14.28 -14.16
CA SER A 631 -3.06 -13.38 -13.03
C SER A 631 -3.78 -12.10 -13.44
N ASP A 632 -4.75 -11.66 -12.64
CA ASP A 632 -5.43 -10.37 -12.82
C ASP A 632 -4.65 -9.25 -12.11
N THR A 633 -3.46 -8.96 -12.62
CA THR A 633 -2.61 -7.86 -12.11
C THR A 633 -3.13 -6.50 -12.54
N ASP A 634 -3.85 -6.45 -13.66
CA ASP A 634 -4.59 -5.32 -14.20
C ASP A 634 -5.57 -5.87 -15.25
N VAL A 635 -6.69 -5.18 -15.48
CA VAL A 635 -7.70 -5.55 -16.49
C VAL A 635 -7.16 -5.64 -17.92
N TRP A 636 -6.00 -5.01 -18.18
CA TRP A 636 -5.27 -5.02 -19.45
C TRP A 636 -4.00 -5.88 -19.45
N ALA A 637 -3.75 -6.68 -18.41
CA ALA A 637 -2.70 -7.70 -18.43
C ALA A 637 -2.92 -8.63 -19.63
N LYS A 638 -1.84 -9.05 -20.31
CA LYS A 638 -1.93 -9.80 -21.57
C LYS A 638 -1.15 -11.11 -21.49
N ALA A 639 -1.78 -12.20 -21.90
CA ALA A 639 -1.14 -13.49 -22.11
C ALA A 639 -1.70 -14.19 -23.34
N GLY A 640 -0.82 -14.75 -24.17
CA GLY A 640 -1.25 -15.42 -25.40
C GLY A 640 -0.11 -15.69 -26.37
N ILE A 641 -0.43 -15.75 -27.66
CA ILE A 641 0.51 -16.02 -28.76
C ILE A 641 1.08 -14.69 -29.27
N MET A 642 2.39 -14.61 -29.44
CA MET A 642 3.10 -13.49 -30.07
C MET A 642 3.91 -13.99 -31.27
N VAL A 643 3.86 -13.25 -32.39
CA VAL A 643 4.69 -13.50 -33.58
C VAL A 643 5.50 -12.24 -33.91
N ARG A 644 6.80 -12.40 -34.17
CA ARG A 644 7.72 -11.33 -34.62
C ARG A 644 8.79 -11.89 -35.54
N ASN A 645 9.35 -11.05 -36.42
CA ASN A 645 10.52 -11.45 -37.21
C ASN A 645 11.69 -11.92 -36.34
N ASP A 646 11.92 -11.23 -35.24
CA ASP A 646 12.83 -11.60 -34.14
C ASP A 646 12.19 -11.17 -32.82
N ILE A 647 11.79 -12.13 -31.98
CA ILE A 647 11.06 -11.83 -30.74
C ILE A 647 11.98 -11.29 -29.62
N THR A 648 13.30 -11.29 -29.83
CA THR A 648 14.30 -10.83 -28.86
C THR A 648 14.68 -9.35 -29.01
N GLN A 649 14.07 -8.66 -29.95
CA GLN A 649 14.34 -7.26 -30.30
C GLN A 649 13.08 -6.41 -30.05
N PRO A 650 12.74 -6.12 -28.78
CA PRO A 650 11.43 -5.62 -28.37
C PRO A 650 11.03 -4.31 -29.06
N ASP A 651 11.97 -3.41 -29.34
CA ASP A 651 11.66 -2.06 -29.83
C ASP A 651 11.93 -1.83 -31.32
N THR A 652 12.45 -2.84 -32.04
CA THR A 652 12.97 -2.64 -33.40
C THR A 652 12.57 -3.72 -34.40
N SER A 653 12.05 -4.86 -33.92
CA SER A 653 11.70 -5.98 -34.79
C SER A 653 10.31 -5.84 -35.37
N PRO A 654 10.18 -5.78 -36.71
CA PRO A 654 8.89 -5.60 -37.34
C PRO A 654 8.22 -6.97 -37.63
N GLY A 655 7.11 -6.96 -38.36
CA GLY A 655 6.33 -8.18 -38.59
C GLY A 655 5.63 -8.66 -37.33
N TYR A 656 5.08 -7.74 -36.55
CA TYR A 656 4.67 -7.99 -35.17
C TYR A 656 3.15 -8.10 -35.03
N LEU A 657 2.68 -9.16 -34.36
CA LEU A 657 1.32 -9.29 -33.85
C LEU A 657 1.28 -10.03 -32.50
N ALA A 658 0.20 -9.86 -31.75
CA ALA A 658 -0.11 -10.65 -30.57
C ALA A 658 -1.61 -11.02 -30.52
N LEU A 659 -1.91 -12.31 -30.36
CA LEU A 659 -3.25 -12.82 -30.04
C LEU A 659 -3.28 -13.16 -28.55
N VAL A 660 -3.97 -12.37 -27.74
CA VAL A 660 -3.90 -12.44 -26.27
C VAL A 660 -5.27 -12.45 -25.60
N ALA A 661 -5.32 -12.98 -24.39
CA ALA A 661 -6.46 -12.82 -23.48
C ALA A 661 -6.13 -11.78 -22.40
N THR A 662 -7.12 -11.01 -22.00
CA THR A 662 -7.03 -10.01 -20.93
C THR A 662 -8.06 -10.25 -19.84
N PRO A 663 -7.78 -9.98 -18.55
CA PRO A 663 -8.74 -10.24 -17.48
C PRO A 663 -10.04 -9.46 -17.64
N GLY A 664 -9.99 -8.21 -18.13
CA GLY A 664 -11.16 -7.33 -18.22
C GLY A 664 -11.61 -6.95 -19.63
N ASN A 665 -10.83 -7.20 -20.69
CA ASN A 665 -11.10 -6.66 -22.03
C ASN A 665 -11.23 -7.73 -23.13
N GLY A 666 -11.39 -9.00 -22.76
CA GLY A 666 -11.66 -10.08 -23.70
C GLY A 666 -10.41 -10.61 -24.40
N TYR A 667 -10.61 -11.14 -25.61
CA TYR A 667 -9.54 -11.63 -26.48
C TYR A 667 -9.19 -10.57 -27.51
N LEU A 668 -7.90 -10.27 -27.64
CA LEU A 668 -7.38 -9.20 -28.49
C LEU A 668 -6.48 -9.79 -29.58
N LEU A 669 -6.59 -9.25 -30.78
CA LEU A 669 -5.61 -9.41 -31.85
C LEU A 669 -4.98 -8.05 -32.12
N ASP A 670 -3.80 -7.86 -31.56
CA ASP A 670 -3.01 -6.63 -31.70
C ASP A 670 -1.99 -6.82 -32.83
N TRP A 671 -1.76 -5.79 -33.65
CA TRP A 671 -0.73 -5.84 -34.69
C TRP A 671 -0.05 -4.48 -34.91
N ASP A 672 1.16 -4.58 -35.47
CA ASP A 672 1.95 -3.47 -35.99
C ASP A 672 1.44 -3.14 -37.39
N SER A 673 0.64 -2.07 -37.51
CA SER A 673 -0.09 -1.75 -38.74
C SER A 673 0.72 -0.94 -39.76
N ASP A 674 1.85 -0.36 -39.35
CA ASP A 674 2.73 0.44 -40.22
C ASP A 674 4.14 -0.16 -40.43
N GLY A 675 4.47 -1.23 -39.70
CA GLY A 675 5.72 -1.98 -39.82
C GLY A 675 6.89 -1.35 -39.05
N ASP A 676 6.64 -0.49 -38.07
CA ASP A 676 7.67 0.18 -37.27
C ASP A 676 8.20 -0.67 -36.08
N GLY A 677 7.60 -1.83 -35.84
CA GLY A 677 7.94 -2.74 -34.77
C GLY A 677 7.15 -2.54 -33.47
N LYS A 678 6.05 -1.78 -33.49
CA LYS A 678 5.18 -1.55 -32.32
C LYS A 678 3.72 -1.87 -32.63
N LEU A 679 3.01 -2.45 -31.66
CA LEU A 679 1.57 -2.68 -31.80
C LEU A 679 0.83 -1.35 -31.68
N ASP A 680 0.01 -1.04 -32.68
CA ASP A 680 -0.72 0.23 -32.78
C ASP A 680 -2.15 0.08 -33.35
N ALA A 681 -2.52 -1.13 -33.75
CA ALA A 681 -3.88 -1.49 -34.14
C ALA A 681 -4.35 -2.76 -33.42
N GLN A 682 -5.67 -2.87 -33.21
CA GLN A 682 -6.28 -3.91 -32.39
C GLN A 682 -7.70 -4.27 -32.87
N ASP A 683 -7.99 -5.56 -32.87
CA ASP A 683 -9.34 -6.12 -32.89
C ASP A 683 -9.61 -6.81 -31.54
N SER A 684 -10.89 -6.86 -31.13
CA SER A 684 -11.29 -7.49 -29.87
C SER A 684 -12.57 -8.31 -30.02
N ALA A 685 -12.68 -9.38 -29.22
CA ALA A 685 -13.86 -10.21 -29.19
C ALA A 685 -14.09 -10.87 -27.83
N GLY A 686 -15.36 -11.06 -27.49
CA GLY A 686 -15.81 -11.90 -26.37
C GLY A 686 -15.34 -11.44 -24.98
N THR A 687 -15.44 -12.34 -24.01
CA THR A 687 -14.94 -12.16 -22.65
C THR A 687 -13.97 -13.29 -22.36
N ALA A 688 -12.78 -12.97 -21.85
CA ALA A 688 -11.79 -13.97 -21.53
C ALA A 688 -12.26 -14.82 -20.36
N VAL A 689 -12.11 -16.13 -20.49
CA VAL A 689 -12.35 -17.10 -19.41
C VAL A 689 -11.17 -18.06 -19.36
N TYR A 690 -10.93 -18.64 -18.20
CA TYR A 690 -9.79 -19.54 -18.01
C TYR A 690 -10.30 -20.90 -17.52
N PRO A 691 -9.89 -22.02 -18.15
CA PRO A 691 -9.01 -22.09 -19.32
C PRO A 691 -9.69 -21.61 -20.62
N SER A 692 -8.88 -21.15 -21.57
CA SER A 692 -9.28 -20.88 -22.96
C SER A 692 -8.23 -21.40 -23.94
N TRP A 693 -8.58 -21.50 -25.23
CA TRP A 693 -7.67 -21.88 -26.29
C TRP A 693 -7.53 -20.73 -27.29
N LEU A 694 -6.31 -20.47 -27.72
CA LEU A 694 -5.99 -19.49 -28.74
C LEU A 694 -5.45 -20.21 -29.97
N LYS A 695 -5.84 -19.73 -31.15
CA LYS A 695 -5.38 -20.24 -32.44
C LYS A 695 -5.08 -19.10 -33.38
N LEU A 696 -3.91 -19.11 -33.98
CA LEU A 696 -3.48 -18.19 -35.02
C LEU A 696 -3.25 -18.98 -36.32
N VAL A 697 -3.82 -18.52 -37.43
CA VAL A 697 -3.66 -19.14 -38.75
C VAL A 697 -3.02 -18.12 -39.68
N ARG A 698 -1.94 -18.52 -40.36
CA ARG A 698 -1.21 -17.68 -41.31
C ARG A 698 -1.42 -18.14 -42.76
N ASP A 699 -1.77 -17.19 -43.63
CA ASP A 699 -1.86 -17.35 -45.10
C ASP A 699 -1.12 -16.17 -45.76
N GLY A 700 0.10 -16.42 -46.22
CA GLY A 700 1.04 -15.43 -46.71
C GLY A 700 1.43 -14.42 -45.63
N THR A 701 0.96 -13.18 -45.78
CA THR A 701 1.10 -12.08 -44.79
C THR A 701 -0.16 -11.88 -43.96
N SER A 702 -1.23 -12.62 -44.25
CA SER A 702 -2.51 -12.53 -43.56
C SER A 702 -2.52 -13.45 -42.35
N TYR A 703 -3.06 -12.97 -41.24
CA TYR A 703 -3.18 -13.68 -39.98
C TYR A 703 -4.61 -13.62 -39.49
N SER A 704 -5.18 -14.77 -39.15
CA SER A 704 -6.50 -14.87 -38.52
C SER A 704 -6.37 -15.42 -37.10
N GLY A 705 -6.80 -14.62 -36.12
CA GLY A 705 -6.79 -14.97 -34.71
C GLY A 705 -8.14 -15.51 -34.25
N TYR A 706 -8.14 -16.59 -33.48
CA TYR A 706 -9.33 -17.24 -32.96
C TYR A 706 -9.18 -17.59 -31.49
N TYR A 707 -10.31 -17.62 -30.77
CA TYR A 707 -10.38 -18.18 -29.42
C TYR A 707 -11.45 -19.28 -29.32
N SER A 708 -11.31 -20.13 -28.30
CA SER A 708 -12.31 -21.12 -27.91
C SER A 708 -12.36 -21.25 -26.39
N THR A 709 -13.55 -21.51 -25.84
CA THR A 709 -13.76 -21.76 -24.40
C THR A 709 -14.03 -23.23 -24.09
N ASP A 710 -14.13 -24.07 -25.13
CA ASP A 710 -14.45 -25.50 -25.03
C ASP A 710 -13.52 -26.40 -25.88
N ASN A 711 -12.52 -25.80 -26.55
CA ASN A 711 -11.60 -26.44 -27.49
C ASN A 711 -12.26 -27.08 -28.72
N SER A 712 -13.47 -26.65 -29.08
CA SER A 712 -14.22 -27.20 -30.21
C SER A 712 -14.88 -26.12 -31.07
N THR A 713 -15.48 -25.12 -30.43
CA THR A 713 -16.10 -23.96 -31.06
C THR A 713 -15.08 -22.84 -31.13
N TRP A 714 -14.65 -22.49 -32.34
CA TRP A 714 -13.66 -21.44 -32.59
C TRP A 714 -14.35 -20.16 -33.07
N ASN A 715 -14.16 -19.09 -32.32
CA ASN A 715 -14.68 -17.76 -32.63
C ASN A 715 -13.57 -16.88 -33.18
N LEU A 716 -13.84 -16.17 -34.27
CA LEU A 716 -12.88 -15.24 -34.88
C LEU A 716 -12.75 -14.00 -33.98
N VAL A 717 -11.51 -13.59 -33.71
CA VAL A 717 -11.19 -12.28 -33.11
C VAL A 717 -11.02 -11.25 -34.22
N GLY A 718 -10.19 -11.55 -35.22
CA GLY A 718 -9.93 -10.70 -36.37
C GLY A 718 -9.10 -11.39 -37.45
N THR A 719 -9.07 -10.79 -38.64
CA THR A 719 -8.20 -11.18 -39.76
C THR A 719 -7.48 -9.93 -40.25
N ILE A 720 -6.16 -9.94 -40.19
CA ILE A 720 -5.30 -8.78 -40.43
C ILE A 720 -4.16 -9.14 -41.38
N ASP A 721 -3.63 -8.16 -42.10
CA ASP A 721 -2.37 -8.30 -42.83
C ASP A 721 -1.27 -7.65 -42.00
N VAL A 722 -0.17 -8.38 -41.74
CA VAL A 722 0.98 -7.85 -41.02
C VAL A 722 2.03 -7.33 -42.03
N PRO A 723 2.25 -6.01 -42.12
CA PRO A 723 3.32 -5.44 -42.93
C PRO A 723 4.67 -6.02 -42.52
N THR A 724 5.57 -6.19 -43.49
CA THR A 724 6.97 -6.62 -43.26
C THR A 724 7.16 -7.98 -42.58
N ALA A 725 6.11 -8.80 -42.47
CA ALA A 725 6.20 -10.18 -42.04
C ALA A 725 7.21 -10.96 -42.90
N ALA A 726 8.27 -11.49 -42.28
CA ALA A 726 9.28 -12.28 -42.96
C ALA A 726 8.73 -13.66 -43.36
N ALA A 727 9.40 -14.33 -44.31
CA ALA A 727 9.00 -15.66 -44.78
C ALA A 727 8.94 -16.70 -43.63
N THR A 728 9.81 -16.54 -42.65
CA THR A 728 9.81 -17.27 -41.38
C THR A 728 9.94 -16.28 -40.24
N GLN A 729 9.21 -16.48 -39.15
CA GLN A 729 9.17 -15.62 -37.97
C GLN A 729 9.28 -16.45 -36.70
N ASP A 730 9.68 -15.81 -35.62
CA ASP A 730 9.59 -16.38 -34.28
C ASP A 730 8.14 -16.38 -33.81
N VAL A 731 7.72 -17.44 -33.13
CA VAL A 731 6.41 -17.53 -32.48
C VAL A 731 6.55 -18.01 -31.05
N GLY A 732 5.88 -17.35 -30.12
CA GLY A 732 5.99 -17.67 -28.72
C GLY A 732 4.74 -17.41 -27.92
N LEU A 733 4.79 -17.86 -26.67
CA LEU A 733 3.83 -17.57 -25.63
C LEU A 733 4.34 -16.36 -24.87
N THR A 734 3.52 -15.33 -24.72
CA THR A 734 3.92 -14.07 -24.07
C THR A 734 3.11 -13.81 -22.81
N GLN A 735 3.69 -13.06 -21.87
CA GLN A 735 2.97 -12.47 -20.74
C GLN A 735 3.52 -11.08 -20.41
N THR A 736 2.61 -10.14 -20.10
CA THR A 736 2.91 -8.84 -19.46
C THR A 736 1.89 -8.54 -18.36
N SER A 737 2.34 -7.95 -17.25
CA SER A 737 1.49 -7.70 -16.08
C SER A 737 0.63 -6.45 -16.20
N HIS A 738 0.97 -5.56 -17.12
CA HIS A 738 0.36 -4.24 -17.27
C HIS A 738 0.41 -3.41 -15.97
N ALA A 739 1.43 -3.67 -15.15
CA ALA A 739 1.68 -3.04 -13.88
C ALA A 739 3.19 -3.11 -13.58
N SER A 740 3.90 -2.02 -13.86
CA SER A 740 5.34 -1.93 -13.64
C SER A 740 5.71 -2.29 -12.20
N GLY A 741 6.69 -3.19 -12.02
CA GLY A 741 7.11 -3.68 -10.71
C GLY A 741 6.22 -4.78 -10.11
N THR A 742 5.04 -5.05 -10.67
CA THR A 742 4.18 -6.17 -10.29
C THR A 742 4.41 -7.34 -11.24
N THR A 743 4.65 -8.53 -10.71
CA THR A 743 4.82 -9.74 -11.52
C THR A 743 3.48 -10.44 -11.71
N GLY A 744 3.05 -10.60 -12.97
CA GLY A 744 1.93 -11.47 -13.33
C GLY A 744 2.41 -12.87 -13.69
N GLU A 745 1.56 -13.88 -13.53
CA GLU A 745 1.81 -15.26 -13.93
C GLU A 745 0.79 -15.71 -14.98
N ALA A 746 1.26 -16.36 -16.04
CA ALA A 746 0.42 -17.05 -17.02
C ALA A 746 0.92 -18.49 -17.22
N ASP A 747 -0.04 -19.43 -17.21
CA ASP A 747 0.19 -20.86 -17.38
C ASP A 747 -0.43 -21.31 -18.71
N PHE A 748 0.37 -21.98 -19.53
CA PHE A 748 -0.01 -22.48 -20.84
C PHE A 748 0.17 -24.00 -20.92
N ASP A 749 -0.55 -24.64 -21.84
CA ASP A 749 -0.40 -26.05 -22.16
C ASP A 749 -0.61 -26.30 -23.67
N GLY A 750 0.04 -27.34 -24.19
CA GLY A 750 -0.17 -27.82 -25.56
C GLY A 750 0.19 -26.80 -26.65
N PHE A 751 1.26 -26.02 -26.46
CA PHE A 751 1.74 -25.07 -27.47
C PHE A 751 2.32 -25.79 -28.69
N THR A 752 1.66 -25.64 -29.83
CA THR A 752 2.05 -26.25 -31.10
C THR A 752 1.98 -25.25 -32.24
N THR A 753 2.86 -25.42 -33.23
CA THR A 753 2.78 -24.75 -34.53
C THR A 753 2.97 -25.83 -35.61
N SER A 754 2.05 -25.90 -36.57
CA SER A 754 2.06 -26.92 -37.63
C SER A 754 1.66 -26.32 -38.98
N PRO A 755 2.21 -26.82 -40.09
CA PRO A 755 1.80 -26.44 -41.46
C PRO A 755 0.37 -26.86 -41.82
#